data_AF-A0A1F2VJ39-F1
#
_entry.id   AF-A0A1F2VJ39-F1
#
_cell.length_a   1.000
_cell.length_b   1.000
_cell.length_c   1.000
_cell.angle_alpha   90.00
_cell.angle_beta   90.00
_cell.angle_gamma   90.00
#
_symmetry.space_group_name_H-M   'P 1'
#
loop_
_entity.id
_entity.type
_entity.pdbx_description
1 polymer ?
#
loop_
_entity_poly.entity_id
_entity_poly.type
_entity_poly.pdbx_seq_one_letter_code
_entity_poly.pdbx_strand_id
1 'polypeptide(L)'
;MRMRLTVLGLVAATLTLGAQPTEQERPRFRSGANLVRVDAYVSKDGVALEDLRADDIEVYEDDKLQKIEAVELVKARGPIPQSERINPTTVRDMRQDAADAARLFTLFVDRFHVSVAGSFHANKPIIATLDRVIGQDDMVGVMTPEMSASSITYSRRTSNIERYLTDSWAWGIKDQVAQFSPQEQSIMQCYPQGEYGYIADQMIARLREQQTLDALDGLVTHLEGLRPERKFVMVFTEGWPLYQRDERLARPLNDRVPGQDPLRVDPISGRIAGPGAPDTARGIATTYDSCERLRAMLAAVDHQTEFRTLLQRANRANVSFYPIDARGLIVFDQPTRFDLPPSVDRAWLRKRHEDLHTMALQTDGVAILDATNDIAGAMRRILADLGSYYLLSYYSSNTRLDGRFRRIRVEVKRPDVEVRARPGYLAPTEEEARGAGVTPERPASSRPAPPPTVTRALDAITPGRGNLPVRIQASGARSSIRAVVELDAATIKLPEWISGGTLRLTIDPERGTSAATQTVTAAIEPGQRSIPIAGTDAPLPPGRYSVRAELTPKAGRLPIQVTTFATVPAAAAEVGTGALALRRGPSTGLAYVATADPRFRRTERLRVEVPLMAEGYTGSARLLTREGQPLALAATYSTRVDEAKAQTLAVGDVTLAPLATGEYVFEVSLVKDGKTEVVTYGLRIIP
;
A
#
# COMPACT_ATOMS: atom_id res chain seq x y z
N MET A 1 75.92 11.30 66.22
CA MET A 1 75.59 9.91 65.83
C MET A 1 74.46 9.42 66.75
N ARG A 2 73.40 8.83 66.16
CA ARG A 2 72.14 8.32 66.76
C ARG A 2 70.90 9.25 66.77
N MET A 3 70.23 9.21 65.61
CA MET A 3 68.79 9.07 65.33
C MET A 3 67.75 9.64 66.31
N ARG A 4 67.05 10.68 65.85
CA ARG A 4 65.68 11.03 66.20
C ARG A 4 64.71 10.18 65.35
N LEU A 5 63.69 9.58 65.97
CA LEU A 5 62.48 9.19 65.27
C LEU A 5 61.28 9.51 66.17
N THR A 6 60.60 10.60 65.81
CA THR A 6 59.33 11.02 66.39
C THR A 6 58.22 10.51 65.47
N VAL A 7 57.25 9.83 66.06
CA VAL A 7 56.05 9.28 65.42
C VAL A 7 55.15 10.42 64.94
N LEU A 8 54.71 10.37 63.68
CA LEU A 8 53.54 11.11 63.21
C LEU A 8 52.72 10.20 62.29
N GLY A 9 51.45 10.01 62.65
CA GLY A 9 50.52 9.11 61.97
C GLY A 9 50.13 9.57 60.58
N LEU A 10 49.83 8.61 59.70
CA LEU A 10 49.26 8.85 58.38
C LEU A 10 47.94 8.08 58.23
N VAL A 11 46.91 8.84 57.88
CA VAL A 11 45.54 8.41 57.56
C VAL A 11 45.55 7.53 56.31
N ALA A 12 44.93 6.36 56.39
CA ALA A 12 44.75 5.46 55.24
C ALA A 12 43.58 5.94 54.37
N ALA A 13 43.89 6.41 53.15
CA ALA A 13 42.91 6.67 52.11
C ALA A 13 42.64 5.37 51.34
N THR A 14 41.42 4.86 51.42
CA THR A 14 40.93 3.74 50.60
C THR A 14 40.71 4.20 49.17
N LEU A 15 41.60 3.79 48.25
CA LEU A 15 41.40 3.90 46.81
C LEU A 15 40.52 2.74 46.35
N THR A 16 39.25 3.02 46.07
CA THR A 16 38.36 2.11 45.34
C THR A 16 38.79 2.06 43.87
N LEU A 17 39.36 0.94 43.42
CA LEU A 17 39.51 0.64 42.00
C LEU A 17 38.11 0.47 41.40
N GLY A 18 37.63 1.47 40.67
CA GLY A 18 36.47 1.34 39.80
C GLY A 18 36.82 0.40 38.64
N ALA A 19 36.09 -0.70 38.53
CA ALA A 19 36.12 -1.56 37.35
C ALA A 19 35.70 -0.72 36.12
N GLN A 20 36.61 -0.57 35.16
CA GLN A 20 36.26 0.01 33.86
C GLN A 20 35.24 -0.91 33.17
N PRO A 21 34.13 -0.36 32.63
CA PRO A 21 33.22 -1.16 31.81
C PRO A 21 34.01 -1.69 30.62
N THR A 22 33.97 -3.01 30.41
CA THR A 22 34.45 -3.63 29.18
C THR A 22 33.74 -2.97 28.01
N GLU A 23 34.50 -2.21 27.23
CA GLU A 23 34.06 -1.56 26.01
C GLU A 23 33.64 -2.66 25.03
N GLN A 24 32.34 -2.95 24.96
CA GLN A 24 31.75 -3.78 23.91
C GLN A 24 32.20 -3.18 22.57
N GLU A 25 33.02 -3.91 21.82
CA GLU A 25 33.47 -3.52 20.48
C GLU A 25 32.24 -3.19 19.64
N ARG A 26 32.01 -1.89 19.43
CA ARG A 26 30.94 -1.42 18.56
C ARG A 26 31.28 -1.90 17.14
N PRO A 27 30.36 -2.59 16.44
CA PRO A 27 30.62 -3.12 15.12
C PRO A 27 31.07 -1.99 14.18
N ARG A 28 32.24 -2.18 13.55
CA ARG A 28 32.84 -1.21 12.63
C ARG A 28 32.15 -1.33 11.27
N PHE A 29 31.08 -0.57 11.05
CA PHE A 29 30.38 -0.51 9.76
C PHE A 29 31.29 0.04 8.66
N ARG A 30 31.46 -0.73 7.57
CA ARG A 30 32.25 -0.34 6.39
C ARG A 30 31.32 0.29 5.34
N SER A 31 31.65 1.46 4.82
CA SER A 31 30.87 2.11 3.76
C SER A 31 31.10 1.43 2.40
N GLY A 32 30.02 1.12 1.67
CA GLY A 32 30.07 0.60 0.29
C GLY A 32 29.73 -0.89 0.10
N ALA A 33 29.18 -1.55 1.12
CA ALA A 33 28.80 -2.97 1.02
C ALA A 33 27.29 -3.17 1.24
N ASN A 34 26.66 -4.01 0.41
CA ASN A 34 25.26 -4.40 0.54
C ASN A 34 25.08 -5.24 1.81
N LEU A 35 24.55 -4.62 2.87
CA LEU A 35 24.21 -5.31 4.11
C LEU A 35 22.95 -6.15 3.88
N VAL A 36 23.10 -7.47 3.97
CA VAL A 36 22.01 -8.43 3.84
C VAL A 36 21.60 -8.88 5.23
N ARG A 37 20.30 -8.78 5.53
CA ARG A 37 19.69 -9.30 6.75
C ARG A 37 18.91 -10.57 6.43
N VAL A 38 19.15 -11.64 7.19
CA VAL A 38 18.53 -12.95 7.00
C VAL A 38 17.93 -13.41 8.32
N ASP A 39 16.64 -13.69 8.32
CA ASP A 39 15.98 -14.34 9.45
C ASP A 39 16.24 -15.85 9.37
N ALA A 40 16.77 -16.43 10.43
CA ALA A 40 17.04 -17.85 10.56
C ALA A 40 16.32 -18.42 11.78
N TYR A 41 15.48 -19.42 11.50
CA TYR A 41 14.73 -20.18 12.49
C TYR A 41 15.47 -21.49 12.67
N VAL A 42 15.88 -21.76 13.90
CA VAL A 42 16.61 -22.97 14.23
C VAL A 42 15.85 -23.68 15.32
N SER A 43 15.45 -24.92 15.04
CA SER A 43 14.69 -25.72 15.99
C SER A 43 15.27 -27.12 16.13
N LYS A 44 14.98 -27.73 17.27
CA LYS A 44 15.26 -29.15 17.54
C LYS A 44 13.97 -29.77 18.04
N ASP A 45 13.48 -30.81 17.36
CA ASP A 45 12.22 -31.49 17.67
C ASP A 45 11.01 -30.52 17.77
N GLY A 46 11.01 -29.47 16.94
CA GLY A 46 9.96 -28.44 16.92
C GLY A 46 10.04 -27.39 18.02
N VAL A 47 11.11 -27.36 18.82
CA VAL A 47 11.37 -26.32 19.83
C VAL A 47 12.48 -25.38 19.35
N ALA A 48 12.23 -24.07 19.38
CA ALA A 48 13.22 -23.07 18.97
C ALA A 48 14.47 -23.11 19.87
N LEU A 49 15.64 -23.15 19.25
CA LEU A 49 16.92 -23.00 19.94
C LEU A 49 17.23 -21.52 20.15
N GLU A 50 17.56 -21.13 21.38
CA GLU A 50 17.77 -19.73 21.78
C GLU A 50 19.21 -19.44 22.24
N ASP A 51 20.10 -20.42 22.19
CA ASP A 51 21.46 -20.36 22.74
C ASP A 51 22.58 -20.49 21.70
N LEU A 52 22.26 -20.39 20.40
CA LEU A 52 23.25 -20.35 19.32
C LEU A 52 24.12 -19.11 19.38
N ARG A 53 25.41 -19.30 19.12
CA ARG A 53 26.40 -18.24 18.95
C ARG A 53 26.71 -18.03 17.49
N ALA A 54 27.34 -16.90 17.16
CA ALA A 54 27.75 -16.60 15.77
C ALA A 54 28.64 -17.70 15.17
N ASP A 55 29.52 -18.32 15.96
CA ASP A 55 30.42 -19.39 15.51
C ASP A 55 29.69 -20.71 15.20
N ASP A 56 28.45 -20.88 15.67
CA ASP A 56 27.63 -22.06 15.43
C ASP A 56 26.91 -22.00 14.07
N ILE A 57 26.89 -20.83 13.42
CA ILE A 57 26.09 -20.54 12.23
C ILE A 57 26.99 -20.22 11.04
N GLU A 58 26.68 -20.81 9.89
CA GLU A 58 27.33 -20.53 8.61
C GLU A 58 26.30 -20.03 7.60
N VAL A 59 26.59 -18.92 6.93
CA VAL A 59 25.74 -18.34 5.89
C VAL A 59 26.45 -18.40 4.55
N TYR A 60 25.80 -19.00 3.56
CA TYR A 60 26.28 -19.11 2.20
C TYR A 60 25.42 -18.26 1.26
N GLU A 61 26.08 -17.48 0.40
CA GLU A 61 25.46 -16.77 -0.72
C GLU A 61 26.01 -17.33 -2.03
N ASP A 62 25.15 -17.88 -2.89
CA ASP A 62 25.56 -18.56 -4.14
C ASP A 62 26.71 -19.56 -3.92
N ASP A 63 26.58 -20.38 -2.88
CA ASP A 63 27.56 -21.37 -2.39
C ASP A 63 28.89 -20.81 -1.89
N LYS A 64 29.02 -19.48 -1.73
CA LYS A 64 30.17 -18.85 -1.11
C LYS A 64 29.87 -18.50 0.34
N LEU A 65 30.72 -18.98 1.26
CA LEU A 65 30.63 -18.65 2.68
C LEU A 65 30.79 -17.14 2.88
N GLN A 66 29.86 -16.54 3.63
CA GLN A 66 29.83 -15.13 3.98
C GLN A 66 30.24 -14.94 5.44
N LYS A 67 30.92 -13.83 5.71
CA LYS A 67 31.27 -13.45 7.08
C LYS A 67 30.07 -12.77 7.73
N ILE A 68 29.54 -13.40 8.79
CA ILE A 68 28.49 -12.81 9.61
C ILE A 68 29.09 -11.64 10.41
N GLU A 69 28.45 -10.48 10.34
CA GLU A 69 28.84 -9.27 11.08
C GLU A 69 28.08 -9.13 12.39
N ALA A 70 26.81 -9.57 12.43
CA ALA A 70 26.01 -9.57 13.64
C ALA A 70 25.01 -10.73 13.66
N VAL A 71 24.76 -11.25 14.86
CA VAL A 71 23.71 -12.23 15.17
C VAL A 71 22.90 -11.66 16.32
N GLU A 72 21.61 -11.46 16.11
CA GLU A 72 20.67 -10.97 17.12
C GLU A 72 19.55 -11.98 17.32
N LEU A 73 19.27 -12.36 18.56
CA LEU A 73 18.12 -13.21 18.88
C LEU A 73 16.90 -12.34 19.17
N VAL A 74 15.89 -12.43 18.33
CA VAL A 74 14.59 -11.80 18.54
C VAL A 74 13.68 -12.79 19.25
N LYS A 75 13.25 -12.47 20.48
CA LYS A 75 12.38 -13.33 21.30
C LYS A 75 10.92 -12.90 21.19
N ALA A 76 10.04 -13.84 20.90
CA ALA A 76 8.60 -13.63 21.00
C ALA A 76 8.18 -13.65 22.48
N ARG A 77 7.55 -12.57 22.99
CA ARG A 77 6.96 -12.56 24.33
C ARG A 77 5.60 -13.27 24.29
N GLY A 78 5.33 -14.08 25.32
CA GLY A 78 4.09 -14.86 25.43
C GLY A 78 2.82 -14.00 25.50
N PRO A 79 1.64 -14.58 25.21
CA PRO A 79 0.37 -13.87 25.27
C PRO A 79 -0.04 -13.53 26.71
N ILE A 80 -0.47 -12.29 26.95
CA ILE A 80 -1.19 -11.87 28.16
C ILE A 80 -2.72 -11.85 27.90
N PRO A 81 -3.59 -11.89 28.95
CA PRO A 81 -5.03 -11.79 28.78
C PRO A 81 -5.45 -10.59 27.92
N GLN A 82 -6.40 -10.78 26.99
CA GLN A 82 -6.81 -9.72 26.07
C GLN A 82 -7.29 -8.44 26.76
N SER A 83 -7.88 -8.56 27.96
CA SER A 83 -8.35 -7.43 28.78
C SER A 83 -7.22 -6.48 29.17
N GLU A 84 -5.99 -6.97 29.26
CA GLU A 84 -4.81 -6.20 29.67
C GLU A 84 -4.10 -5.54 28.47
N ARG A 85 -4.45 -5.91 27.23
CA ARG A 85 -3.86 -5.32 26.02
C ARG A 85 -4.51 -3.97 25.72
N ILE A 86 -3.73 -2.95 25.40
CA ILE A 86 -4.24 -1.60 25.10
C ILE A 86 -4.28 -1.42 23.58
N ASN A 87 -5.45 -1.14 23.01
CA ASN A 87 -5.57 -0.85 21.59
C ASN A 87 -5.28 0.63 21.30
N PRO A 88 -4.72 0.94 20.12
CA PRO A 88 -4.62 2.32 19.65
C PRO A 88 -6.02 2.93 19.50
N THR A 89 -6.19 4.18 19.89
CA THR A 89 -7.48 4.90 19.85
C THR A 89 -7.61 5.83 18.65
N THR A 90 -6.53 6.08 17.91
CA THR A 90 -6.51 6.89 16.69
C THR A 90 -5.78 6.17 15.55
N VAL A 91 -6.09 6.54 14.30
CA VAL A 91 -5.41 5.98 13.11
C VAL A 91 -3.90 6.30 13.11
N ARG A 92 -3.51 7.47 13.64
CA ARG A 92 -2.10 7.86 13.75
C ARG A 92 -1.36 6.93 14.72
N ASP A 93 -1.92 6.75 15.90
CA ASP A 93 -1.29 5.92 16.94
C ASP A 93 -1.28 4.46 16.49
N MET A 94 -2.33 3.98 15.81
CA MET A 94 -2.35 2.66 15.19
C MET A 94 -1.21 2.45 14.18
N ARG A 95 -0.93 3.45 13.32
CA ARG A 95 0.17 3.36 12.34
C ARG A 95 1.53 3.36 13.01
N GLN A 96 1.71 4.17 14.06
CA GLN A 96 2.94 4.20 14.84
C GLN A 96 3.15 2.85 15.55
N ASP A 97 2.13 2.36 16.25
CA ASP A 97 2.16 1.06 16.92
C ASP A 97 2.42 -0.09 15.94
N ALA A 98 1.90 -0.02 14.71
CA ALA A 98 2.10 -1.06 13.71
C ALA A 98 3.54 -1.05 13.14
N ALA A 99 4.18 0.12 13.08
CA ALA A 99 5.58 0.26 12.72
C ALA A 99 6.50 -0.26 13.85
N ASP A 100 6.11 -0.01 15.10
CA ASP A 100 6.88 -0.39 16.30
C ASP A 100 6.51 -1.78 16.86
N ALA A 101 5.56 -2.48 16.23
CA ALA A 101 5.07 -3.78 16.70
C ALA A 101 6.18 -4.84 16.70
N ALA A 102 6.14 -5.74 17.68
CA ALA A 102 7.06 -6.89 17.69
C ALA A 102 6.81 -7.74 16.44
N ARG A 103 5.56 -8.17 16.22
CA ARG A 103 5.11 -8.85 15.00
C ARG A 103 3.83 -8.22 14.47
N LEU A 104 3.73 -8.15 13.15
CA LEU A 104 2.56 -7.61 12.44
C LEU A 104 1.88 -8.72 11.64
N PHE A 105 0.63 -9.00 11.99
CA PHE A 105 -0.20 -10.05 11.41
C PHE A 105 -1.32 -9.46 10.58
N THR A 106 -1.52 -9.98 9.37
CA THR A 106 -2.73 -9.72 8.57
C THR A 106 -3.42 -11.04 8.26
N LEU A 107 -4.68 -11.15 8.65
CA LEU A 107 -5.54 -12.26 8.26
C LEU A 107 -6.21 -11.88 6.94
N PHE A 108 -5.85 -12.59 5.88
CA PHE A 108 -6.50 -12.46 4.60
C PHE A 108 -7.57 -13.54 4.48
N VAL A 109 -8.84 -13.12 4.48
CA VAL A 109 -9.99 -14.01 4.40
C VAL A 109 -10.51 -14.01 2.97
N ASP A 110 -10.18 -15.06 2.20
CA ASP A 110 -10.51 -15.17 0.79
C ASP A 110 -11.97 -15.57 0.59
N ARG A 111 -12.86 -14.58 0.63
CA ARG A 111 -14.29 -14.81 0.51
C ARG A 111 -14.68 -15.45 -0.83
N PHE A 112 -13.98 -15.10 -1.91
CA PHE A 112 -14.30 -15.59 -3.26
C PHE A 112 -13.93 -17.06 -3.47
N HIS A 113 -12.89 -17.56 -2.80
CA HIS A 113 -12.40 -18.93 -2.98
C HIS A 113 -12.58 -19.81 -1.76
N VAL A 114 -13.40 -19.40 -0.79
CA VAL A 114 -13.82 -20.24 0.34
C VAL A 114 -15.31 -20.54 0.22
N SER A 115 -15.67 -21.81 0.37
CA SER A 115 -17.05 -22.28 0.43
C SER A 115 -17.69 -21.95 1.79
N VAL A 116 -19.01 -21.96 1.85
CA VAL A 116 -19.73 -21.81 3.13
C VAL A 116 -19.32 -22.89 4.12
N ALA A 117 -19.17 -24.14 3.65
CA ALA A 117 -18.69 -25.25 4.47
C ALA A 117 -17.25 -25.03 4.96
N GLY A 118 -16.35 -24.58 4.08
CA GLY A 118 -14.98 -24.23 4.46
C GLY A 118 -14.95 -23.13 5.53
N SER A 119 -15.82 -22.12 5.42
CA SER A 119 -15.92 -21.05 6.41
C SER A 119 -16.33 -21.59 7.79
N PHE A 120 -17.29 -22.53 7.84
CA PHE A 120 -17.69 -23.22 9.07
C PHE A 120 -16.53 -23.98 9.72
N HIS A 121 -15.79 -24.75 8.93
CA HIS A 121 -14.68 -25.57 9.41
C HIS A 121 -13.50 -24.72 9.89
N ALA A 122 -13.21 -23.60 9.23
CA ALA A 122 -12.11 -22.72 9.57
C ALA A 122 -12.39 -21.82 10.79
N ASN A 123 -13.64 -21.43 11.05
CA ASN A 123 -13.97 -20.41 12.04
C ASN A 123 -13.38 -20.65 13.44
N LYS A 124 -13.74 -21.77 14.08
CA LYS A 124 -13.26 -22.10 15.44
C LYS A 124 -11.73 -22.22 15.53
N PRO A 125 -11.06 -22.95 14.61
CA PRO A 125 -9.59 -22.99 14.59
C PRO A 125 -8.91 -21.63 14.44
N ILE A 126 -9.48 -20.71 13.65
CA ILE A 126 -8.94 -19.35 13.49
C ILE A 126 -9.00 -18.60 14.81
N ILE A 127 -10.15 -18.59 15.48
CA ILE A 127 -10.32 -17.95 16.79
C ILE A 127 -9.32 -18.52 17.80
N ALA A 128 -9.23 -19.84 17.91
CA ALA A 128 -8.31 -20.51 18.83
C ALA A 128 -6.83 -20.23 18.52
N THR A 129 -6.51 -19.94 17.26
CA THR A 129 -5.16 -19.52 16.86
C THR A 129 -4.86 -18.13 17.35
N LEU A 130 -5.76 -17.19 17.07
CA LEU A 130 -5.54 -15.78 17.32
C LEU A 130 -5.21 -15.53 18.79
N ASP A 131 -5.93 -16.20 19.70
CA ASP A 131 -5.67 -16.16 21.14
C ASP A 131 -4.28 -16.65 21.55
N ARG A 132 -3.71 -17.60 20.81
CA ARG A 132 -2.44 -18.25 21.16
C ARG A 132 -1.23 -17.63 20.46
N VAL A 133 -1.39 -17.17 19.22
CA VAL A 133 -0.31 -16.63 18.38
C VAL A 133 -0.04 -15.17 18.69
N ILE A 134 -1.10 -14.39 18.85
CA ILE A 134 -0.99 -12.94 19.01
C ILE A 134 -0.59 -12.66 20.46
N GLY A 135 0.68 -12.30 20.63
CA GLY A 135 1.31 -11.87 21.88
C GLY A 135 0.91 -10.45 22.27
N GLN A 136 1.44 -9.99 23.41
CA GLN A 136 1.14 -8.65 23.96
C GLN A 136 1.54 -7.51 23.01
N ASP A 137 2.73 -7.63 22.42
CA ASP A 137 3.37 -6.56 21.64
C ASP A 137 3.06 -6.68 20.14
N ASP A 138 2.21 -7.63 19.76
CA ASP A 138 1.83 -7.89 18.38
C ASP A 138 0.62 -7.06 17.96
N MET A 139 0.52 -6.83 16.66
CA MET A 139 -0.64 -6.21 16.04
C MET A 139 -1.24 -7.13 14.99
N VAL A 140 -2.57 -7.16 14.95
CA VAL A 140 -3.35 -7.99 14.04
C VAL A 140 -4.41 -7.17 13.32
N GLY A 141 -4.51 -7.38 12.01
CA GLY A 141 -5.54 -6.80 11.14
C GLY A 141 -6.22 -7.88 10.30
N VAL A 142 -7.39 -7.57 9.75
CA VAL A 142 -8.14 -8.45 8.85
C VAL A 142 -8.37 -7.73 7.53
N MET A 143 -8.28 -8.47 6.43
CA MET A 143 -8.55 -8.00 5.08
C MET A 143 -9.34 -9.05 4.31
N THR A 144 -10.26 -8.61 3.46
CA THR A 144 -10.91 -9.43 2.44
C THR A 144 -10.55 -8.89 1.04
N PRO A 145 -10.69 -9.66 -0.05
CA PRO A 145 -10.38 -9.20 -1.40
C PRO A 145 -11.08 -7.88 -1.81
N GLU A 146 -12.24 -7.59 -1.26
CA GLU A 146 -13.02 -6.39 -1.58
C GLU A 146 -12.54 -5.13 -0.85
N MET A 147 -11.66 -5.28 0.14
CA MET A 147 -11.13 -4.17 0.93
C MET A 147 -9.89 -3.56 0.27
N SER A 148 -9.70 -2.24 0.41
CA SER A 148 -8.40 -1.63 0.14
C SER A 148 -7.43 -1.96 1.27
N ALA A 149 -6.18 -2.33 0.96
CA ALA A 149 -5.17 -2.60 1.98
C ALA A 149 -4.93 -1.40 2.93
N SER A 150 -5.12 -0.16 2.45
CA SER A 150 -5.03 1.04 3.29
C SER A 150 -6.14 1.20 4.32
N SER A 151 -7.22 0.42 4.21
CA SER A 151 -8.36 0.43 5.14
C SER A 151 -8.20 -0.56 6.30
N ILE A 152 -7.14 -1.38 6.30
CA ILE A 152 -6.87 -2.33 7.37
C ILE A 152 -6.69 -1.56 8.68
N THR A 153 -7.46 -1.97 9.69
CA THR A 153 -7.31 -1.49 11.05
C THR A 153 -6.54 -2.54 11.85
N TYR A 154 -5.37 -2.18 12.34
CA TYR A 154 -4.56 -3.02 13.21
C TYR A 154 -4.94 -2.81 14.67
N SER A 155 -4.96 -3.89 15.44
CA SER A 155 -5.27 -3.86 16.87
C SER A 155 -4.43 -4.89 17.63
N ARG A 156 -4.29 -4.74 18.95
CA ARG A 156 -3.62 -5.72 19.83
C ARG A 156 -4.58 -6.77 20.39
N ARG A 157 -5.88 -6.44 20.45
CA ARG A 157 -6.96 -7.35 20.88
C ARG A 157 -7.59 -8.04 19.69
N THR A 158 -7.77 -9.35 19.81
CA THR A 158 -8.43 -10.18 18.79
C THR A 158 -9.95 -10.24 18.99
N SER A 159 -10.50 -9.78 20.12
CA SER A 159 -11.94 -9.83 20.45
C SER A 159 -12.89 -9.29 19.36
N ASN A 160 -12.50 -8.24 18.63
CA ASN A 160 -13.33 -7.70 17.55
C ASN A 160 -13.29 -8.58 16.30
N ILE A 161 -12.13 -9.19 16.04
CA ILE A 161 -11.95 -10.17 14.96
C ILE A 161 -12.74 -11.43 15.31
N GLU A 162 -12.62 -11.94 16.53
CA GLU A 162 -13.37 -13.11 17.01
C GLU A 162 -14.87 -12.91 16.92
N ARG A 163 -15.37 -11.74 17.33
CA ARG A 163 -16.78 -11.39 17.16
C ARG A 163 -17.19 -11.38 15.69
N TYR A 164 -16.39 -10.76 14.82
CA TYR A 164 -16.65 -10.76 13.39
C TYR A 164 -16.71 -12.18 12.81
N LEU A 165 -15.73 -13.03 13.12
CA LEU A 165 -15.69 -14.42 12.65
C LEU A 165 -16.83 -15.28 13.24
N THR A 166 -17.28 -14.97 14.46
CA THR A 166 -18.41 -15.67 15.10
C THR A 166 -19.76 -15.25 14.51
N ASP A 167 -20.01 -13.94 14.42
CA ASP A 167 -21.29 -13.37 13.98
C ASP A 167 -21.47 -13.51 12.46
N SER A 168 -20.37 -13.47 11.71
CA SER A 168 -20.34 -13.58 10.24
C SER A 168 -19.56 -14.82 9.77
N TRP A 169 -19.78 -15.96 10.42
CA TRP A 169 -19.03 -17.19 10.17
C TRP A 169 -19.14 -17.71 8.73
N ALA A 170 -20.23 -17.41 8.02
CA ALA A 170 -20.44 -17.82 6.63
C ALA A 170 -19.89 -16.76 5.64
N TRP A 171 -18.61 -16.38 5.80
CA TRP A 171 -17.99 -15.35 4.95
C TRP A 171 -17.76 -15.80 3.50
N GLY A 172 -17.59 -17.10 3.29
CA GLY A 172 -17.25 -17.69 2.01
C GLY A 172 -18.43 -17.67 1.04
N ILE A 173 -18.16 -17.23 -0.19
CA ILE A 173 -19.17 -17.09 -1.24
C ILE A 173 -18.84 -17.89 -2.51
N LYS A 174 -17.83 -18.78 -2.45
CA LYS A 174 -17.41 -19.62 -3.59
C LYS A 174 -18.56 -20.43 -4.18
N ASP A 175 -19.39 -21.01 -3.33
CA ASP A 175 -20.54 -21.87 -3.67
C ASP A 175 -21.90 -21.16 -3.51
N GLN A 176 -21.90 -19.86 -3.21
CA GLN A 176 -23.12 -19.07 -3.09
C GLN A 176 -23.58 -18.50 -4.42
N VAL A 177 -24.84 -18.77 -4.77
CA VAL A 177 -25.46 -18.38 -6.05
C VAL A 177 -26.23 -17.05 -6.01
N ALA A 178 -26.22 -16.33 -4.88
CA ALA A 178 -27.01 -15.10 -4.69
C ALA A 178 -26.20 -13.86 -4.28
N GLN A 179 -24.88 -13.99 -4.11
CA GLN A 179 -23.99 -12.88 -3.76
C GLN A 179 -23.17 -12.45 -4.99
N PHE A 180 -23.81 -11.68 -5.87
CA PHE A 180 -23.16 -11.12 -7.04
C PHE A 180 -22.91 -9.61 -6.88
N SER A 181 -21.69 -9.17 -7.16
CA SER A 181 -21.38 -7.74 -7.25
C SER A 181 -22.12 -7.09 -8.44
N PRO A 182 -22.29 -5.76 -8.48
CA PRO A 182 -22.88 -5.09 -9.64
C PRO A 182 -22.18 -5.44 -10.96
N GLN A 183 -20.86 -5.62 -10.94
CA GLN A 183 -20.07 -6.01 -12.11
C GLN A 183 -20.37 -7.46 -12.54
N GLU A 184 -20.50 -8.38 -11.59
CA GLU A 184 -20.89 -9.78 -11.87
C GLU A 184 -22.32 -9.87 -12.41
N GLN A 185 -23.24 -9.06 -11.86
CA GLN A 185 -24.61 -8.94 -12.39
C GLN A 185 -24.60 -8.41 -13.82
N SER A 186 -23.76 -7.43 -14.15
CA SER A 186 -23.58 -6.98 -15.53
C SER A 186 -23.05 -8.08 -16.44
N ILE A 187 -22.11 -8.90 -15.98
CA ILE A 187 -21.62 -10.06 -16.75
C ILE A 187 -22.76 -11.06 -17.01
N MET A 188 -23.58 -11.35 -16.00
CA MET A 188 -24.74 -12.24 -16.17
C MET A 188 -25.82 -11.65 -17.08
N GLN A 189 -25.95 -10.32 -17.13
CA GLN A 189 -26.85 -9.66 -18.08
C GLN A 189 -26.30 -9.71 -19.51
N CYS A 190 -24.98 -9.56 -19.67
CA CYS A 190 -24.29 -9.75 -20.95
C CYS A 190 -24.43 -11.19 -21.45
N TYR A 191 -24.27 -12.18 -20.58
CA TYR A 191 -24.26 -13.60 -20.94
C TYR A 191 -25.24 -14.36 -20.03
N PRO A 192 -26.55 -14.27 -20.31
CA PRO A 192 -27.56 -14.86 -19.44
C PRO A 192 -27.52 -16.39 -19.47
N GLN A 193 -28.12 -16.95 -18.43
CA GLN A 193 -28.23 -18.39 -18.23
C GLN A 193 -28.92 -19.06 -19.44
N GLY A 194 -28.44 -20.25 -19.82
CA GLY A 194 -28.81 -20.92 -21.08
C GLY A 194 -27.59 -21.21 -21.94
N GLU A 195 -27.62 -20.83 -23.21
CA GLU A 195 -26.54 -21.09 -24.18
C GLU A 195 -25.19 -20.44 -23.78
N TYR A 196 -25.21 -19.30 -23.09
CA TYR A 196 -24.01 -18.51 -22.75
C TYR A 196 -23.67 -18.47 -21.26
N GLY A 197 -24.42 -19.20 -20.41
CA GLY A 197 -24.19 -19.20 -18.96
C GLY A 197 -22.75 -19.60 -18.59
N TYR A 198 -22.16 -20.53 -19.34
CA TYR A 198 -20.77 -20.95 -19.12
C TYR A 198 -19.75 -19.81 -19.36
N ILE A 199 -20.06 -18.84 -20.24
CA ILE A 199 -19.20 -17.67 -20.48
C ILE A 199 -19.26 -16.75 -19.26
N ALA A 200 -20.46 -16.47 -18.74
CA ALA A 200 -20.61 -15.68 -17.52
C ALA A 200 -19.85 -16.34 -16.36
N ASP A 201 -20.02 -17.65 -16.17
CA ASP A 201 -19.37 -18.38 -15.08
C ASP A 201 -17.84 -18.31 -15.18
N GLN A 202 -17.27 -18.50 -16.37
CA GLN A 202 -15.82 -18.36 -16.60
C GLN A 202 -15.31 -16.94 -16.38
N MET A 203 -16.06 -15.94 -16.84
CA MET A 203 -15.70 -14.54 -16.66
C MET A 203 -15.74 -14.14 -15.18
N ILE A 204 -16.80 -14.53 -14.45
CA ILE A 204 -16.94 -14.25 -13.02
C ILE A 204 -15.82 -14.95 -12.23
N ALA A 205 -15.51 -16.21 -12.54
CA ALA A 205 -14.43 -16.93 -11.87
C ALA A 205 -13.07 -16.25 -12.07
N ARG A 206 -12.78 -15.77 -13.29
CA ARG A 206 -11.55 -15.03 -13.59
C ARG A 206 -11.52 -13.66 -12.91
N LEU A 207 -12.63 -12.93 -12.90
CA LEU A 207 -12.75 -11.64 -12.23
C LEU A 207 -12.48 -11.76 -10.73
N ARG A 208 -13.06 -12.76 -10.07
CA ARG A 208 -12.86 -13.04 -8.65
C ARG A 208 -11.40 -13.40 -8.32
N GLU A 209 -10.76 -14.21 -9.17
CA GLU A 209 -9.34 -14.55 -9.02
C GLU A 209 -8.44 -13.32 -9.21
N GLN A 210 -8.69 -12.51 -10.24
CA GLN A 210 -7.99 -11.24 -10.46
C GLN A 210 -8.11 -10.31 -9.24
N GLN A 211 -9.34 -10.10 -8.74
CA GLN A 211 -9.57 -9.26 -7.55
C GLN A 211 -8.83 -9.77 -6.31
N THR A 212 -8.71 -11.08 -6.15
CA THR A 212 -8.00 -11.69 -5.03
C THR A 212 -6.49 -11.46 -5.14
N LEU A 213 -5.91 -11.67 -6.33
CA LEU A 213 -4.48 -11.45 -6.57
C LEU A 213 -4.10 -9.96 -6.49
N ASP A 214 -4.94 -9.08 -7.05
CA ASP A 214 -4.76 -7.62 -6.94
C ASP A 214 -4.82 -7.16 -5.49
N ALA A 215 -5.74 -7.73 -4.68
CA ALA A 215 -5.85 -7.43 -3.25
C ALA A 215 -4.61 -7.90 -2.46
N LEU A 216 -4.09 -9.09 -2.75
CA LEU A 216 -2.85 -9.59 -2.15
C LEU A 216 -1.63 -8.74 -2.56
N ASP A 217 -1.54 -8.31 -3.83
CA ASP A 217 -0.47 -7.42 -4.31
C ASP A 217 -0.54 -6.03 -3.66
N GLY A 218 -1.75 -5.48 -3.54
CA GLY A 218 -2.03 -4.26 -2.80
C GLY A 218 -1.68 -4.38 -1.32
N LEU A 219 -1.96 -5.53 -0.70
CA LEU A 219 -1.57 -5.83 0.68
C LEU A 219 -0.05 -5.86 0.84
N VAL A 220 0.67 -6.58 -0.03
CA VAL A 220 2.14 -6.62 0.00
C VAL A 220 2.73 -5.22 -0.11
N THR A 221 2.22 -4.42 -1.05
CA THR A 221 2.65 -3.03 -1.25
C THR A 221 2.36 -2.15 -0.03
N HIS A 222 1.20 -2.35 0.62
CA HIS A 222 0.86 -1.64 1.84
C HIS A 222 1.79 -2.02 3.01
N LEU A 223 2.02 -3.32 3.21
CA LEU A 223 2.89 -3.85 4.27
C LEU A 223 4.34 -3.40 4.08
N GLU A 224 4.87 -3.40 2.86
CA GLU A 224 6.21 -2.88 2.53
C GLU A 224 6.41 -1.45 3.07
N GLY A 225 5.39 -0.61 2.95
CA GLY A 225 5.44 0.78 3.42
C GLY A 225 5.29 0.97 4.93
N LEU A 226 4.93 -0.07 5.71
CA LEU A 226 4.72 0.04 7.15
C LEU A 226 6.01 -0.14 7.94
N ARG A 227 6.76 -1.21 7.65
CA ARG A 227 8.00 -1.54 8.37
C ARG A 227 8.92 -2.46 7.55
N PRO A 228 10.24 -2.38 7.73
CA PRO A 228 11.21 -3.20 7.00
C PRO A 228 11.35 -4.64 7.55
N GLU A 229 10.99 -4.89 8.81
CA GLU A 229 11.05 -6.24 9.39
C GLU A 229 9.97 -7.15 8.81
N ARG A 230 9.95 -8.42 9.25
CA ARG A 230 9.04 -9.44 8.73
C ARG A 230 7.57 -9.16 9.08
N LYS A 231 6.70 -9.35 8.09
CA LYS A 231 5.23 -9.26 8.20
C LYS A 231 4.60 -10.59 7.85
N PHE A 232 3.60 -10.98 8.60
CA PHE A 232 2.99 -12.31 8.53
C PHE A 232 1.58 -12.20 7.97
N VAL A 233 1.31 -12.87 6.85
CA VAL A 233 -0.02 -12.88 6.23
C VAL A 233 -0.57 -14.30 6.29
N MET A 234 -1.62 -14.50 7.08
CA MET A 234 -2.35 -15.76 7.14
C MET A 234 -3.44 -15.74 6.08
N VAL A 235 -3.34 -16.61 5.07
CA VAL A 235 -4.26 -16.63 3.92
C VAL A 235 -5.22 -17.79 4.09
N PHE A 236 -6.47 -17.50 4.43
CA PHE A 236 -7.54 -18.50 4.53
C PHE A 236 -8.22 -18.63 3.18
N THR A 237 -7.90 -19.69 2.45
CA THR A 237 -8.36 -19.92 1.07
C THR A 237 -8.45 -21.41 0.77
N GLU A 238 -9.29 -21.82 -0.19
CA GLU A 238 -9.26 -23.19 -0.73
C GLU A 238 -8.33 -23.32 -1.95
N GLY A 239 -7.61 -22.24 -2.27
CA GLY A 239 -6.67 -22.15 -3.38
C GLY A 239 -7.31 -21.71 -4.70
N TRP A 240 -6.43 -21.39 -5.65
CA TRP A 240 -6.78 -20.73 -6.90
C TRP A 240 -6.47 -21.63 -8.10
N PRO A 241 -7.36 -21.71 -9.12
CA PRO A 241 -7.02 -22.30 -10.41
C PRO A 241 -5.76 -21.74 -11.07
N LEU A 242 -5.49 -20.43 -10.90
CA LEU A 242 -4.48 -19.64 -11.63
C LEU A 242 -4.72 -19.69 -13.14
N TYR A 243 -5.84 -19.11 -13.56
CA TYR A 243 -6.27 -19.05 -14.96
C TYR A 243 -5.21 -18.42 -15.86
N GLN A 244 -4.95 -19.09 -16.97
CA GLN A 244 -4.14 -18.58 -18.07
C GLN A 244 -5.02 -18.01 -19.17
N ARG A 245 -4.38 -17.40 -20.16
CA ARG A 245 -5.03 -16.89 -21.37
C ARG A 245 -5.85 -17.98 -22.05
N ASP A 246 -7.09 -17.64 -22.42
CA ASP A 246 -8.03 -18.55 -23.07
C ASP A 246 -8.53 -17.97 -24.39
N GLU A 247 -7.98 -18.49 -25.49
CA GLU A 247 -8.36 -18.06 -26.83
C GLU A 247 -9.79 -18.47 -27.21
N ARG A 248 -10.36 -19.53 -26.59
CA ARG A 248 -11.74 -19.95 -26.86
C ARG A 248 -12.69 -18.96 -26.21
N LEU A 249 -12.42 -18.58 -24.96
CA LEU A 249 -13.15 -17.54 -24.26
C LEU A 249 -12.99 -16.16 -24.91
N ALA A 250 -11.92 -15.90 -25.68
CA ALA A 250 -11.68 -14.64 -26.40
C ALA A 250 -12.34 -14.57 -27.78
N ARG A 251 -12.79 -15.68 -28.38
CA ARG A 251 -13.38 -15.69 -29.73
C ARG A 251 -14.64 -14.83 -29.79
N PRO A 252 -14.81 -13.94 -30.78
CA PRO A 252 -16.04 -13.18 -30.96
C PRO A 252 -17.23 -14.12 -31.07
N LEU A 253 -18.33 -13.79 -30.39
CA LEU A 253 -19.60 -14.44 -30.63
C LEU A 253 -20.15 -13.89 -31.95
N ASN A 254 -20.64 -14.74 -32.86
CA ASN A 254 -21.16 -14.31 -34.16
C ASN A 254 -22.36 -13.37 -33.99
N ASP A 255 -22.18 -12.06 -34.21
CA ASP A 255 -23.14 -10.93 -34.35
C ASP A 255 -24.40 -10.87 -33.45
N ARG A 256 -24.52 -11.71 -32.43
CA ARG A 256 -25.58 -11.65 -31.41
C ARG A 256 -24.98 -12.06 -30.08
N VAL A 257 -24.91 -11.13 -29.13
CA VAL A 257 -24.81 -11.47 -27.70
C VAL A 257 -26.24 -11.71 -27.23
N PRO A 258 -26.60 -12.92 -26.78
CA PRO A 258 -27.99 -13.23 -26.49
C PRO A 258 -28.40 -12.78 -25.10
N GLY A 259 -28.58 -11.47 -24.94
CA GLY A 259 -29.42 -10.86 -23.91
C GLY A 259 -30.48 -10.05 -24.64
N GLN A 260 -31.73 -10.52 -24.64
CA GLN A 260 -32.79 -9.97 -25.48
C GLN A 260 -33.10 -8.49 -25.17
N ASP A 261 -33.17 -7.66 -26.20
CA ASP A 261 -34.16 -6.57 -26.24
C ASP A 261 -35.37 -7.09 -27.04
N PRO A 262 -36.52 -7.42 -26.41
CA PRO A 262 -37.77 -7.54 -27.17
C PRO A 262 -38.08 -6.18 -27.82
N LEU A 263 -38.76 -6.21 -28.98
CA LEU A 263 -39.29 -4.99 -29.62
C LEU A 263 -40.04 -4.17 -28.56
N ARG A 264 -39.56 -2.96 -28.28
CA ARG A 264 -40.05 -2.14 -27.17
C ARG A 264 -40.56 -0.82 -27.70
N VAL A 265 -41.63 -0.31 -27.10
CA VAL A 265 -42.09 1.05 -27.36
C VAL A 265 -41.44 1.96 -26.33
N ASP A 266 -40.67 2.94 -26.79
CA ASP A 266 -40.08 3.98 -25.95
C ASP A 266 -41.22 4.76 -25.25
N PRO A 267 -41.27 4.80 -23.91
CA PRO A 267 -42.37 5.42 -23.18
C PRO A 267 -42.43 6.95 -23.32
N ILE A 268 -41.35 7.60 -23.79
CA ILE A 268 -41.25 9.04 -24.02
C ILE A 268 -41.57 9.37 -25.47
N SER A 269 -41.01 8.61 -26.43
CA SER A 269 -41.14 8.91 -27.85
C SER A 269 -42.27 8.13 -28.56
N GLY A 270 -42.82 7.08 -27.94
CA GLY A 270 -43.87 6.24 -28.52
C GLY A 270 -43.44 5.42 -29.73
N ARG A 271 -42.15 5.41 -30.08
CA ARG A 271 -41.61 4.70 -31.24
C ARG A 271 -41.14 3.30 -30.85
N ILE A 272 -41.25 2.36 -31.80
CA ILE A 272 -40.68 1.03 -31.64
C ILE A 272 -39.15 1.17 -31.72
N ALA A 273 -38.50 0.95 -30.59
CA ALA A 273 -37.07 0.80 -30.44
C ALA A 273 -36.66 -0.59 -30.98
N GLY A 274 -35.75 -0.58 -31.96
CA GLY A 274 -35.12 -1.79 -32.45
C GLY A 274 -34.16 -2.40 -31.41
N PRO A 275 -33.73 -3.65 -31.60
CA PRO A 275 -32.77 -4.31 -30.70
C PRO A 275 -31.50 -3.46 -30.51
N GLY A 276 -31.13 -3.14 -29.26
CA GLY A 276 -29.93 -2.37 -28.93
C GLY A 276 -30.12 -0.84 -28.87
N ALA A 277 -31.36 -0.34 -28.92
CA ALA A 277 -31.64 1.09 -28.71
C ALA A 277 -31.54 1.48 -27.22
N PRO A 278 -30.97 2.66 -26.87
CA PRO A 278 -30.78 3.08 -25.48
C PRO A 278 -32.10 3.14 -24.70
N ASP A 279 -32.14 2.53 -23.51
CA ASP A 279 -33.25 2.66 -22.56
C ASP A 279 -33.17 4.00 -21.82
N THR A 280 -34.17 4.86 -22.01
CA THR A 280 -34.29 6.15 -21.32
C THR A 280 -34.93 6.02 -19.92
N ALA A 281 -35.56 4.89 -19.61
CA ALA A 281 -36.32 4.65 -18.38
C ALA A 281 -35.58 3.80 -17.33
N ARG A 282 -34.69 2.88 -17.75
CA ARG A 282 -33.77 2.14 -16.87
C ARG A 282 -32.35 2.55 -17.22
N GLY A 283 -31.57 3.03 -16.24
CA GLY A 283 -30.19 3.46 -16.46
C GLY A 283 -29.32 2.38 -17.13
N ILE A 284 -28.42 2.84 -18.01
CA ILE A 284 -27.34 2.14 -18.73
C ILE A 284 -27.56 0.63 -18.93
N ALA A 285 -28.13 0.26 -20.07
CA ALA A 285 -27.93 -1.08 -20.61
C ALA A 285 -26.43 -1.29 -20.88
N THR A 286 -25.88 -2.43 -20.46
CA THR A 286 -24.52 -2.87 -20.81
C THR A 286 -24.45 -3.04 -22.33
N THR A 287 -23.73 -2.16 -23.02
CA THR A 287 -23.66 -2.23 -24.50
C THR A 287 -22.89 -3.48 -24.91
N TYR A 288 -23.26 -4.10 -26.04
CA TYR A 288 -22.57 -5.26 -26.63
C TYR A 288 -21.04 -5.11 -26.61
N ASP A 289 -20.57 -3.95 -27.06
CA ASP A 289 -19.15 -3.60 -27.12
C ASP A 289 -18.48 -3.53 -25.73
N SER A 290 -19.21 -3.12 -24.68
CA SER A 290 -18.70 -3.18 -23.30
C SER A 290 -18.60 -4.61 -22.76
N CYS A 291 -19.57 -5.47 -23.06
CA CYS A 291 -19.54 -6.90 -22.70
C CYS A 291 -18.36 -7.61 -23.36
N GLU A 292 -18.20 -7.43 -24.67
CA GLU A 292 -17.18 -8.10 -25.46
C GLU A 292 -15.76 -7.62 -25.11
N ARG A 293 -15.57 -6.33 -24.80
CA ARG A 293 -14.30 -5.83 -24.28
C ARG A 293 -13.93 -6.44 -22.94
N LEU A 294 -14.88 -6.51 -22.00
CA LEU A 294 -14.64 -7.10 -20.69
C LEU A 294 -14.31 -8.60 -20.81
N ARG A 295 -15.02 -9.33 -21.68
CA ARG A 295 -14.74 -10.72 -22.01
C ARG A 295 -13.34 -10.89 -22.60
N ALA A 296 -12.97 -10.08 -23.60
CA ALA A 296 -11.65 -10.13 -24.21
C ALA A 296 -10.52 -9.82 -23.20
N MET A 297 -10.75 -8.86 -22.30
CA MET A 297 -9.80 -8.54 -21.21
C MET A 297 -9.64 -9.74 -20.25
N LEU A 298 -10.74 -10.26 -19.72
CA LEU A 298 -10.71 -11.39 -18.77
C LEU A 298 -10.20 -12.68 -19.42
N ALA A 299 -10.43 -12.88 -20.72
CA ALA A 299 -9.86 -14.00 -21.47
C ALA A 299 -8.34 -13.88 -21.68
N ALA A 300 -7.80 -12.66 -21.64
CA ALA A 300 -6.38 -12.39 -21.85
C ALA A 300 -5.52 -12.46 -20.58
N VAL A 301 -6.13 -12.56 -19.39
CA VAL A 301 -5.41 -12.62 -18.10
C VAL A 301 -4.52 -13.86 -18.00
N ASP A 302 -3.39 -13.70 -17.34
CA ASP A 302 -2.47 -14.78 -16.99
C ASP A 302 -2.09 -14.67 -15.51
N HIS A 303 -2.96 -15.24 -14.68
CA HIS A 303 -2.81 -15.23 -13.23
C HIS A 303 -1.61 -16.07 -12.75
N GLN A 304 -1.07 -16.98 -13.56
CA GLN A 304 0.14 -17.71 -13.18
C GLN A 304 1.36 -16.79 -13.21
N THR A 305 1.43 -15.88 -14.18
CA THR A 305 2.47 -14.85 -14.25
C THR A 305 2.31 -13.82 -13.13
N GLU A 306 1.09 -13.36 -12.88
CA GLU A 306 0.80 -12.42 -11.78
C GLU A 306 1.12 -13.02 -10.42
N PHE A 307 0.74 -14.28 -10.17
CA PHE A 307 1.05 -14.99 -8.93
C PHE A 307 2.56 -15.08 -8.68
N ARG A 308 3.36 -15.45 -9.68
CA ARG A 308 4.83 -15.47 -9.53
C ARG A 308 5.39 -14.08 -9.21
N THR A 309 4.85 -13.05 -9.84
CA THR A 309 5.26 -11.65 -9.61
C THR A 309 4.91 -11.20 -8.20
N LEU A 310 3.72 -11.57 -7.71
CA LEU A 310 3.29 -11.36 -6.32
C LEU A 310 4.27 -12.00 -5.33
N LEU A 311 4.65 -13.27 -5.54
CA LEU A 311 5.59 -13.96 -4.65
C LEU A 311 6.97 -13.30 -4.62
N GLN A 312 7.47 -12.85 -5.78
CA GLN A 312 8.74 -12.10 -5.85
C GLN A 312 8.67 -10.77 -5.10
N ARG A 313 7.56 -10.03 -5.23
CA ARG A 313 7.37 -8.77 -4.50
C ARG A 313 7.22 -9.01 -3.00
N ALA A 314 6.46 -10.02 -2.61
CA ALA A 314 6.28 -10.40 -1.21
C ALA A 314 7.62 -10.75 -0.55
N ASN A 315 8.46 -11.53 -1.23
CA ASN A 315 9.80 -11.87 -0.77
C ASN A 315 10.66 -10.61 -0.57
N ARG A 316 10.68 -9.70 -1.55
CA ARG A 316 11.39 -8.41 -1.45
C ARG A 316 10.89 -7.54 -0.29
N ALA A 317 9.59 -7.53 -0.09
CA ALA A 317 8.95 -6.75 0.95
C ALA A 317 9.09 -7.38 2.36
N ASN A 318 9.75 -8.52 2.54
CA ASN A 318 9.73 -9.29 3.80
C ASN A 318 8.29 -9.63 4.27
N VAL A 319 7.42 -10.01 3.33
CA VAL A 319 6.09 -10.55 3.61
C VAL A 319 6.13 -12.07 3.49
N SER A 320 5.65 -12.76 4.51
CA SER A 320 5.54 -14.23 4.53
C SER A 320 4.09 -14.67 4.54
N PHE A 321 3.75 -15.52 3.58
CA PHE A 321 2.42 -16.09 3.46
C PHE A 321 2.32 -17.44 4.17
N TYR A 322 1.26 -17.58 4.97
CA TYR A 322 0.87 -18.81 5.64
C TYR A 322 -0.50 -19.21 5.09
N PRO A 323 -0.55 -19.87 3.92
CA PRO A 323 -1.80 -20.33 3.34
C PRO A 323 -2.36 -21.50 4.17
N ILE A 324 -3.66 -21.42 4.45
CA ILE A 324 -4.40 -22.35 5.30
C ILE A 324 -5.65 -22.78 4.54
N ASP A 325 -5.75 -24.07 4.21
CA ASP A 325 -6.95 -24.61 3.55
C ASP A 325 -8.13 -24.56 4.52
N ALA A 326 -9.11 -23.71 4.20
CA ALA A 326 -10.27 -23.48 5.06
C ALA A 326 -11.13 -24.74 5.26
N ARG A 327 -11.05 -25.74 4.36
CA ARG A 327 -11.89 -26.94 4.41
C ARG A 327 -11.43 -27.99 5.41
N GLY A 328 -10.17 -27.95 5.87
CA GLY A 328 -9.61 -29.02 6.69
C GLY A 328 -9.31 -30.29 5.87
N LEU A 329 -9.67 -31.48 6.38
CA LEU A 329 -9.38 -32.76 5.71
C LEU A 329 -10.33 -32.98 4.52
N ILE A 330 -9.79 -33.03 3.31
CA ILE A 330 -10.55 -33.29 2.09
C ILE A 330 -9.87 -34.31 1.18
N VAL A 331 -10.68 -35.08 0.44
CA VAL A 331 -10.23 -36.06 -0.56
C VAL A 331 -10.57 -35.59 -1.98
N PHE A 332 -11.50 -34.66 -2.10
CA PHE A 332 -12.01 -34.10 -3.35
C PHE A 332 -12.04 -32.58 -3.29
N ASP A 333 -11.84 -31.95 -4.43
CA ASP A 333 -11.72 -30.52 -4.59
C ASP A 333 -13.10 -29.82 -4.69
N GLN A 334 -14.03 -30.45 -5.41
CA GLN A 334 -15.42 -30.03 -5.52
C GLN A 334 -16.31 -30.86 -4.59
N PRO A 335 -17.36 -30.28 -3.99
CA PRO A 335 -18.42 -31.08 -3.37
C PRO A 335 -18.99 -31.99 -4.45
N THR A 336 -19.00 -33.31 -4.20
CA THR A 336 -19.32 -34.38 -5.16
C THR A 336 -20.59 -34.10 -5.97
N ARG A 337 -20.45 -33.35 -7.06
CA ARG A 337 -21.40 -33.28 -8.18
C ARG A 337 -20.88 -34.27 -9.22
N PHE A 338 -21.73 -35.21 -9.61
CA PHE A 338 -21.39 -36.45 -10.33
C PHE A 338 -20.86 -36.28 -11.77
N ASP A 339 -20.51 -35.06 -12.21
CA ASP A 339 -20.15 -34.74 -13.59
C ASP A 339 -18.63 -34.65 -13.83
N LEU A 340 -17.80 -34.64 -12.77
CA LEU A 340 -16.34 -34.56 -12.86
C LEU A 340 -15.68 -35.91 -12.53
N PRO A 341 -14.83 -36.47 -13.42
CA PRO A 341 -14.09 -37.68 -13.12
C PRO A 341 -13.21 -37.53 -11.87
N PRO A 342 -13.25 -38.48 -10.90
CA PRO A 342 -12.47 -38.40 -9.66
C PRO A 342 -10.96 -38.19 -9.84
N SER A 343 -10.39 -38.66 -10.96
CA SER A 343 -8.98 -38.47 -11.27
C SER A 343 -8.63 -37.01 -11.61
N VAL A 344 -9.55 -36.30 -12.29
CA VAL A 344 -9.39 -34.90 -12.67
C VAL A 344 -9.53 -34.01 -11.44
N ASP A 345 -10.56 -34.25 -10.62
CA ASP A 345 -10.79 -33.51 -9.38
C ASP A 345 -9.60 -33.62 -8.41
N ARG A 346 -9.06 -34.84 -8.21
CA ARG A 346 -7.84 -35.03 -7.42
C ARG A 346 -6.62 -34.35 -8.00
N ALA A 347 -6.50 -34.26 -9.33
CA ALA A 347 -5.40 -33.55 -9.97
C ALA A 347 -5.49 -32.04 -9.75
N TRP A 348 -6.70 -31.48 -9.78
CA TRP A 348 -6.94 -30.07 -9.46
C TRP A 348 -6.64 -29.76 -7.99
N LEU A 349 -7.06 -30.63 -7.07
CA LEU A 349 -6.73 -30.48 -5.65
C LEU A 349 -5.21 -30.44 -5.45
N ARG A 350 -4.48 -31.42 -5.99
CA ARG A 350 -3.02 -31.47 -5.89
C ARG A 350 -2.38 -30.22 -6.45
N LYS A 351 -2.82 -29.74 -7.63
CA LYS A 351 -2.30 -28.51 -8.22
C LYS A 351 -2.51 -27.31 -7.29
N ARG A 352 -3.71 -27.15 -6.73
CA ARG A 352 -4.00 -26.03 -5.80
C ARG A 352 -3.12 -26.09 -4.56
N HIS A 353 -2.94 -27.29 -3.99
CA HIS A 353 -2.05 -27.49 -2.86
C HIS A 353 -0.58 -27.22 -3.21
N GLU A 354 -0.11 -27.64 -4.38
CA GLU A 354 1.24 -27.32 -4.89
C GLU A 354 1.45 -25.80 -5.04
N ASP A 355 0.45 -25.08 -5.55
CA ASP A 355 0.51 -23.62 -5.72
C ASP A 355 0.56 -22.89 -4.35
N LEU A 356 -0.28 -23.30 -3.38
CA LEU A 356 -0.26 -22.75 -2.02
C LEU A 356 1.04 -23.10 -1.27
N HIS A 357 1.54 -24.33 -1.44
CA HIS A 357 2.82 -24.73 -0.89
C HIS A 357 3.97 -23.91 -1.48
N THR A 358 3.93 -23.64 -2.78
CA THR A 358 4.89 -22.76 -3.46
C THR A 358 4.83 -21.33 -2.90
N MET A 359 3.63 -20.78 -2.67
CA MET A 359 3.47 -19.46 -2.04
C MET A 359 4.14 -19.38 -0.68
N ALA A 360 3.91 -20.38 0.18
CA ALA A 360 4.53 -20.45 1.49
C ALA A 360 6.06 -20.53 1.38
N LEU A 361 6.58 -21.52 0.64
CA LEU A 361 8.01 -21.74 0.48
C LEU A 361 8.76 -20.55 -0.10
N GLN A 362 8.21 -19.90 -1.13
CA GLN A 362 8.86 -18.75 -1.77
C GLN A 362 8.87 -17.49 -0.88
N THR A 363 8.01 -17.45 0.14
CA THR A 363 7.90 -16.33 1.08
C THR A 363 8.32 -16.69 2.49
N ASP A 364 9.03 -17.80 2.66
CA ASP A 364 9.54 -18.31 3.95
C ASP A 364 8.44 -18.68 4.97
N GLY A 365 7.19 -18.83 4.54
CA GLY A 365 6.10 -19.30 5.39
C GLY A 365 5.92 -20.82 5.36
N VAL A 366 4.87 -21.29 6.03
CA VAL A 366 4.47 -22.70 6.05
C VAL A 366 3.03 -22.83 5.58
N ALA A 367 2.78 -23.75 4.66
CA ALA A 367 1.44 -24.05 4.17
C ALA A 367 0.76 -25.10 5.07
N ILE A 368 -0.50 -24.86 5.41
CA ILE A 368 -1.37 -25.80 6.13
C ILE A 368 -2.41 -26.31 5.14
N LEU A 369 -2.09 -27.40 4.47
CA LEU A 369 -2.90 -27.97 3.38
C LEU A 369 -3.43 -29.36 3.76
N ASP A 370 -2.61 -30.12 4.49
CA ASP A 370 -2.92 -31.46 4.96
C ASP A 370 -3.37 -31.40 6.42
N ALA A 371 -4.62 -31.01 6.66
CA ALA A 371 -5.19 -31.26 7.96
C ALA A 371 -5.53 -32.75 8.01
N THR A 372 -4.81 -33.53 8.81
CA THR A 372 -5.28 -34.79 9.44
C THR A 372 -6.48 -34.53 10.38
N ASN A 373 -7.38 -33.63 9.98
CA ASN A 373 -8.37 -32.97 10.83
C ASN A 373 -7.75 -32.22 12.04
N ASP A 374 -6.44 -31.93 12.03
CA ASP A 374 -5.72 -31.26 13.12
C ASP A 374 -5.21 -29.88 12.71
N ILE A 375 -6.14 -28.96 12.40
CA ILE A 375 -5.80 -27.55 12.19
C ILE A 375 -5.08 -27.04 13.46
N ALA A 376 -5.51 -27.42 14.66
CA ALA A 376 -4.85 -27.02 15.91
C ALA A 376 -3.36 -27.42 16.00
N GLY A 377 -2.97 -28.60 15.54
CA GLY A 377 -1.59 -29.05 15.41
C GLY A 377 -0.82 -28.31 14.33
N ALA A 378 -1.48 -28.03 13.20
CA ALA A 378 -0.89 -27.19 12.17
C ALA A 378 -0.63 -25.76 12.67
N MET A 379 -1.50 -25.21 13.52
CA MET A 379 -1.31 -23.92 14.15
C MET A 379 -0.23 -23.95 15.23
N ARG A 380 -0.01 -25.08 15.91
CA ARG A 380 1.19 -25.27 16.77
C ARG A 380 2.48 -25.21 15.97
N ARG A 381 2.50 -25.72 14.73
CA ARG A 381 3.65 -25.58 13.82
C ARG A 381 3.88 -24.12 13.44
N ILE A 382 2.82 -23.39 13.07
CA ILE A 382 2.92 -21.94 12.84
C ILE A 382 3.40 -21.21 14.09
N LEU A 383 2.95 -21.57 15.29
CA LEU A 383 3.42 -20.97 16.54
C LEU A 383 4.91 -21.18 16.79
N ALA A 384 5.39 -22.41 16.59
CA ALA A 384 6.81 -22.74 16.68
C ALA A 384 7.61 -21.94 15.63
N ASP A 385 7.04 -21.79 14.44
CA ASP A 385 7.60 -21.03 13.33
C ASP A 385 7.68 -19.53 13.60
N LEU A 386 6.67 -18.96 14.25
CA LEU A 386 6.58 -17.54 14.62
C LEU A 386 7.32 -17.23 15.93
N GLY A 387 8.01 -18.22 16.51
CA GLY A 387 8.73 -18.13 17.77
C GLY A 387 9.99 -17.26 17.69
N SER A 388 10.91 -17.50 18.62
CA SER A 388 12.20 -16.79 18.64
C SER A 388 13.01 -17.12 17.38
N TYR A 389 13.66 -16.12 16.78
CA TYR A 389 14.47 -16.28 15.57
C TYR A 389 15.77 -15.47 15.64
N TYR A 390 16.75 -15.89 14.84
CA TYR A 390 18.02 -15.19 14.71
C TYR A 390 18.00 -14.25 13.50
N LEU A 391 18.24 -12.96 13.73
CA LEU A 391 18.51 -11.98 12.70
C LEU A 391 20.02 -11.98 12.42
N LEU A 392 20.39 -12.58 11.28
CA LEU A 392 21.77 -12.64 10.79
C LEU A 392 22.04 -11.47 9.86
N SER A 393 23.09 -10.71 10.11
CA SER A 393 23.51 -9.61 9.24
C SER A 393 24.89 -9.91 8.67
N TYR A 394 25.04 -9.84 7.35
CA TYR A 394 26.32 -10.01 6.68
C TYR A 394 26.45 -9.06 5.49
N TYR A 395 27.68 -8.71 5.10
CA TYR A 395 27.93 -7.98 3.87
C TYR A 395 28.14 -8.96 2.72
N SER A 396 27.34 -8.83 1.67
CA SER A 396 27.52 -9.68 0.50
C SER A 396 28.89 -9.45 -0.13
N SER A 397 29.63 -10.55 -0.34
CA SER A 397 30.86 -10.58 -1.13
C SER A 397 30.66 -10.27 -2.62
N ASN A 398 29.42 -10.33 -3.12
CA ASN A 398 29.06 -9.97 -4.49
C ASN A 398 28.48 -8.55 -4.54
N THR A 399 29.23 -7.60 -5.07
CA THR A 399 28.84 -6.18 -5.11
C THR A 399 28.01 -5.79 -6.34
N ARG A 400 27.72 -6.73 -7.25
CA ARG A 400 26.97 -6.44 -8.48
C ARG A 400 25.52 -6.03 -8.20
N LEU A 401 25.08 -4.93 -8.80
CA LEU A 401 23.72 -4.41 -8.69
C LEU A 401 22.88 -4.79 -9.91
N ASP A 402 22.69 -6.09 -10.13
CA ASP A 402 22.21 -6.65 -11.40
C ASP A 402 20.74 -7.12 -11.36
N GLY A 403 20.03 -6.94 -10.24
CA GLY A 403 18.66 -7.42 -10.10
C GLY A 403 18.53 -8.95 -10.02
N ARG A 404 19.62 -9.72 -10.03
CA ARG A 404 19.57 -11.18 -10.12
C ARG A 404 19.30 -11.80 -8.75
N PHE A 405 18.63 -12.95 -8.78
CA PHE A 405 18.39 -13.75 -7.57
C PHE A 405 19.70 -14.35 -7.07
N ARG A 406 19.94 -14.19 -5.77
CA ARG A 406 21.08 -14.73 -5.04
C ARG A 406 20.58 -15.68 -4.00
N ARG A 407 21.06 -16.92 -4.06
CA ARG A 407 20.60 -18.01 -3.19
C ARG A 407 21.26 -17.88 -1.83
N ILE A 408 20.46 -17.92 -0.78
CA ILE A 408 20.94 -17.97 0.61
C ILE A 408 20.77 -19.40 1.13
N ARG A 409 21.80 -19.92 1.78
CA ARG A 409 21.76 -21.18 2.54
C ARG A 409 22.34 -20.92 3.92
N VAL A 410 21.59 -21.23 4.96
CA VAL A 410 22.01 -21.12 6.35
C VAL A 410 22.20 -22.53 6.89
N GLU A 411 23.34 -22.77 7.51
CA GLU A 411 23.68 -24.05 8.14
C GLU A 411 24.08 -23.80 9.59
N VAL A 412 23.78 -24.77 10.45
CA VAL A 412 24.13 -24.73 11.86
C VAL A 412 24.96 -25.96 12.19
N LYS A 413 26.07 -25.78 12.89
CA LYS A 413 27.03 -26.85 13.20
C LYS A 413 26.51 -27.86 14.21
N ARG A 414 25.45 -27.52 14.94
CA ARG A 414 24.84 -28.42 15.94
C ARG A 414 24.17 -29.62 15.25
N PRO A 415 24.36 -30.85 15.76
CA PRO A 415 23.69 -32.02 15.21
C PRO A 415 22.19 -32.03 15.55
N ASP A 416 21.42 -32.65 14.66
CA ASP A 416 19.98 -32.88 14.80
C ASP A 416 19.16 -31.58 14.96
N VAL A 417 19.48 -30.56 14.17
CA VAL A 417 18.74 -29.29 14.13
C VAL A 417 18.12 -29.07 12.75
N GLU A 418 16.92 -28.51 12.75
CA GLU A 418 16.23 -28.05 11.56
C GLU A 418 16.46 -26.55 11.41
N VAL A 419 17.08 -26.15 10.31
CA VAL A 419 17.33 -24.74 9.96
C VAL A 419 16.40 -24.33 8.84
N ARG A 420 15.65 -23.26 9.06
CA ARG A 420 14.81 -22.64 8.05
C ARG A 420 15.18 -21.18 7.92
N ALA A 421 15.44 -20.76 6.69
CA ALA A 421 15.73 -19.40 6.33
C ALA A 421 15.26 -19.14 4.91
N ARG A 422 15.07 -17.87 4.56
CA ARG A 422 14.67 -17.50 3.21
C ARG A 422 15.63 -18.08 2.15
N PRO A 423 15.13 -18.54 0.99
CA PRO A 423 15.95 -19.23 -0.01
C PRO A 423 16.92 -18.30 -0.75
N GLY A 424 16.75 -16.98 -0.61
CA GLY A 424 17.57 -16.00 -1.30
C GLY A 424 16.92 -14.62 -1.32
N TYR A 425 17.50 -13.73 -2.10
CA TYR A 425 17.01 -12.37 -2.33
C TYR A 425 17.40 -11.90 -3.74
N LEU A 426 16.68 -10.93 -4.28
CA LEU A 426 17.11 -10.25 -5.51
C LEU A 426 18.15 -9.18 -5.16
N ALA A 427 19.30 -9.20 -5.83
CA ALA A 427 20.28 -8.14 -5.73
C ALA A 427 19.63 -6.80 -6.08
N PRO A 428 19.90 -5.71 -5.36
CA PRO A 428 19.38 -4.40 -5.75
C PRO A 428 19.86 -4.06 -7.16
N THR A 429 19.00 -3.51 -8.01
CA THR A 429 19.43 -2.91 -9.29
C THR A 429 20.16 -1.59 -9.03
N GLU A 430 20.93 -1.09 -10.00
CA GLU A 430 21.54 0.23 -9.88
C GLU A 430 20.52 1.35 -9.65
N GLU A 431 19.32 1.22 -10.20
CA GLU A 431 18.21 2.16 -10.01
C GLU A 431 17.67 2.09 -8.58
N GLU A 432 17.56 0.89 -8.01
CA GLU A 432 17.10 0.67 -6.63
C GLU A 432 18.16 1.02 -5.59
N ALA A 433 19.45 0.78 -5.86
CA ALA A 433 20.54 1.21 -4.98
C ALA A 433 20.68 2.76 -4.98
N ARG A 434 20.37 3.40 -6.12
CA ARG A 434 20.25 4.86 -6.22
C ARG A 434 18.99 5.39 -5.52
N GLY A 435 17.88 4.67 -5.60
CA GLY A 435 16.61 5.00 -4.92
C GLY A 435 16.62 4.74 -3.40
N ALA A 436 17.38 3.75 -2.94
CA ALA A 436 17.62 3.44 -1.52
C ALA A 436 18.73 4.32 -0.90
N GLY A 437 19.36 5.18 -1.69
CA GLY A 437 20.40 6.10 -1.23
C GLY A 437 21.54 5.38 -0.55
N VAL A 438 22.30 4.53 -1.27
CA VAL A 438 23.59 4.00 -0.77
C VAL A 438 24.61 5.15 -0.67
N THR A 439 24.41 5.95 0.38
CA THR A 439 25.36 6.74 1.15
C THR A 439 25.24 6.16 2.57
N PRO A 440 26.34 5.96 3.30
CA PRO A 440 26.38 5.11 4.49
C PRO A 440 25.45 5.63 5.59
N GLU A 441 24.46 4.82 6.01
CA GLU A 441 23.67 5.11 7.19
C GLU A 441 24.37 4.57 8.45
N ARG A 442 24.70 5.51 9.34
CA ARG A 442 25.22 5.33 10.70
C ARG A 442 24.11 4.78 11.62
N PRO A 443 24.42 4.25 12.82
CA PRO A 443 23.45 3.63 13.72
C PRO A 443 22.25 4.53 14.05
N ALA A 444 21.09 3.89 14.24
CA ALA A 444 19.76 4.45 14.43
C ALA A 444 19.53 5.23 15.75
N SER A 445 20.49 6.00 16.25
CA SER A 445 20.33 6.75 17.50
C SER A 445 20.55 8.26 17.40
N SER A 446 20.53 8.86 16.21
CA SER A 446 20.50 10.32 16.07
C SER A 446 20.10 10.81 14.66
N ARG A 447 19.05 10.26 14.03
CA ARG A 447 18.52 10.90 12.80
C ARG A 447 17.80 12.17 13.25
N PRO A 448 18.21 13.39 12.83
CA PRO A 448 17.38 14.56 13.03
C PRO A 448 16.04 14.27 12.37
N ALA A 449 14.94 14.40 13.11
CA ALA A 449 13.63 14.27 12.51
C ALA A 449 13.55 15.23 11.31
N PRO A 450 13.04 14.79 10.14
CA PRO A 450 12.86 15.69 9.02
C PRO A 450 12.08 16.92 9.49
N PRO A 451 12.41 18.13 9.00
CA PRO A 451 11.73 19.35 9.41
C PRO A 451 10.21 19.18 9.31
N PRO A 452 9.41 19.70 10.27
CA PRO A 452 7.96 19.56 10.23
C PRO A 452 7.31 20.07 8.94
N THR A 453 7.96 20.98 8.21
CA THR A 453 7.55 21.44 6.87
C THR A 453 7.67 20.33 5.82
N VAL A 454 8.79 19.59 5.82
CA VAL A 454 9.05 18.46 4.92
C VAL A 454 8.08 17.32 5.20
N THR A 455 7.91 16.93 6.47
CA THR A 455 6.97 15.88 6.87
C THR A 455 5.54 16.22 6.45
N ARG A 456 5.07 17.46 6.72
CA ARG A 456 3.73 17.90 6.29
C ARG A 456 3.55 17.90 4.77
N ALA A 457 4.58 18.28 4.01
CA ALA A 457 4.53 18.29 2.55
C ALA A 457 4.38 16.87 1.97
N LEU A 458 5.07 15.89 2.56
CA LEU A 458 4.99 14.48 2.14
C LEU A 458 3.70 13.79 2.63
N ASP A 459 3.23 14.13 3.82
CA ASP A 459 1.94 13.66 4.33
C ASP A 459 0.79 14.15 3.43
N ALA A 460 0.87 15.38 2.92
CA ALA A 460 -0.14 15.96 2.04
C ALA A 460 -0.32 15.19 0.71
N ILE A 461 0.73 14.51 0.22
CA ILE A 461 0.66 13.71 -1.01
C ILE A 461 0.34 12.23 -0.77
N THR A 462 0.33 11.80 0.50
CA THR A 462 0.07 10.40 0.88
C THR A 462 -1.30 9.88 0.40
N PRO A 463 -2.42 10.63 0.55
CA PRO A 463 -3.71 10.21 0.02
C PRO A 463 -3.72 10.06 -1.52
N GLY A 464 -2.89 10.83 -2.23
CA GLY A 464 -2.81 10.83 -3.69
C GLY A 464 -1.90 9.75 -4.30
N ARG A 465 -1.32 8.85 -3.47
CA ARG A 465 -0.35 7.82 -3.91
C ARG A 465 -0.96 6.73 -4.80
N GLY A 466 -2.25 6.42 -4.64
CA GLY A 466 -2.97 5.42 -5.44
C GLY A 466 -3.54 5.95 -6.75
N ASN A 467 -4.07 5.06 -7.59
CA ASN A 467 -4.88 5.43 -8.77
C ASN A 467 -6.28 5.88 -8.33
N LEU A 468 -6.37 7.06 -7.73
CA LEU A 468 -7.65 7.67 -7.39
C LEU A 468 -8.34 8.21 -8.65
N PRO A 469 -9.67 8.05 -8.79
CA PRO A 469 -10.40 8.54 -9.95
C PRO A 469 -10.44 10.08 -10.04
N VAL A 470 -10.39 10.75 -8.89
CA VAL A 470 -10.35 12.22 -8.76
C VAL A 470 -9.34 12.61 -7.68
N ARG A 471 -8.61 13.70 -7.92
CA ARG A 471 -7.71 14.34 -6.96
C ARG A 471 -8.10 15.80 -6.77
N ILE A 472 -7.81 16.34 -5.58
CA ILE A 472 -8.01 17.75 -5.27
C ILE A 472 -6.81 18.29 -4.50
N GLN A 473 -6.40 19.50 -4.86
CA GLN A 473 -5.47 20.30 -4.09
C GLN A 473 -6.11 21.67 -3.82
N ALA A 474 -5.94 22.20 -2.61
CA ALA A 474 -6.44 23.52 -2.24
C ALA A 474 -5.35 24.35 -1.52
N SER A 475 -5.40 25.67 -1.70
CA SER A 475 -4.50 26.63 -1.08
C SER A 475 -5.29 27.87 -0.65
N GLY A 476 -5.00 28.38 0.56
CA GLY A 476 -5.59 29.62 1.05
C GLY A 476 -4.85 30.85 0.54
N ALA A 477 -5.62 31.83 0.07
CA ALA A 477 -5.23 33.19 -0.26
C ALA A 477 -5.92 34.18 0.70
N ARG A 478 -5.68 35.49 0.56
CA ARG A 478 -6.33 36.50 1.40
C ARG A 478 -7.84 36.39 1.22
N SER A 479 -8.52 36.06 2.32
CA SER A 479 -9.97 35.88 2.38
C SER A 479 -10.57 34.99 1.28
N SER A 480 -9.81 34.02 0.76
CA SER A 480 -10.25 33.20 -0.37
C SER A 480 -9.52 31.86 -0.39
N ILE A 481 -10.12 30.85 -1.02
CA ILE A 481 -9.49 29.54 -1.25
C ILE A 481 -9.43 29.28 -2.75
N ARG A 482 -8.24 28.89 -3.21
CA ARG A 482 -7.98 28.42 -4.57
C ARG A 482 -7.90 26.91 -4.55
N ALA A 483 -8.34 26.25 -5.62
CA ALA A 483 -8.24 24.80 -5.73
C ALA A 483 -7.91 24.35 -7.15
N VAL A 484 -7.42 23.13 -7.27
CA VAL A 484 -7.32 22.40 -8.53
C VAL A 484 -7.96 21.05 -8.30
N VAL A 485 -8.92 20.70 -9.14
CA VAL A 485 -9.54 19.37 -9.16
C VAL A 485 -9.10 18.68 -10.44
N GLU A 486 -8.68 17.42 -10.34
CA GLU A 486 -8.15 16.67 -11.47
C GLU A 486 -8.80 15.29 -11.59
N LEU A 487 -9.33 14.97 -12.77
CA LEU A 487 -9.79 13.64 -13.16
C LEU A 487 -8.61 12.79 -13.66
N ASP A 488 -8.55 11.54 -13.18
CA ASP A 488 -7.55 10.59 -13.64
C ASP A 488 -7.71 10.30 -15.15
N ALA A 489 -6.59 10.00 -15.82
CA ALA A 489 -6.57 9.73 -17.24
C ALA A 489 -7.40 8.48 -17.62
N ALA A 490 -7.56 7.52 -16.70
CA ALA A 490 -8.46 6.40 -16.90
C ALA A 490 -9.92 6.81 -16.71
N THR A 491 -10.22 7.62 -15.69
CA THR A 491 -11.58 8.06 -15.35
C THR A 491 -12.20 8.93 -16.44
N ILE A 492 -11.45 9.89 -17.00
CA ILE A 492 -11.95 10.76 -18.08
C ILE A 492 -12.29 9.98 -19.36
N LYS A 493 -11.74 8.77 -19.54
CA LYS A 493 -12.01 7.89 -20.68
C LYS A 493 -13.24 7.01 -20.46
N LEU A 494 -13.80 6.97 -19.26
CA LEU A 494 -15.03 6.23 -18.99
C LEU A 494 -16.19 6.88 -19.78
N PRO A 495 -17.13 6.08 -20.31
CA PRO A 495 -18.20 6.59 -21.19
C PRO A 495 -19.02 7.75 -20.59
N GLU A 496 -19.24 7.72 -19.28
CA GLU A 496 -19.99 8.75 -18.55
C GLU A 496 -19.32 10.15 -18.56
N TRP A 497 -18.00 10.21 -18.73
CA TRP A 497 -17.21 11.46 -18.70
C TRP A 497 -16.89 12.05 -20.08
N ILE A 498 -17.18 11.32 -21.17
CA ILE A 498 -16.85 11.75 -22.55
C ILE A 498 -17.49 13.10 -22.88
N SER A 499 -18.73 13.32 -22.44
CA SER A 499 -19.47 14.57 -22.66
C SER A 499 -19.12 15.69 -21.67
N GLY A 500 -18.15 15.46 -20.80
CA GLY A 500 -17.82 16.35 -19.69
C GLY A 500 -18.78 16.18 -18.51
N GLY A 501 -18.88 17.21 -17.67
CA GLY A 501 -19.55 17.14 -16.37
C GLY A 501 -19.76 18.50 -15.72
N THR A 502 -20.10 18.48 -14.44
CA THR A 502 -20.16 19.66 -13.59
C THR A 502 -19.41 19.38 -12.31
N LEU A 503 -18.55 20.31 -11.90
CA LEU A 503 -17.88 20.31 -10.62
C LEU A 503 -18.62 21.26 -9.68
N ARG A 504 -19.01 20.76 -8.50
CA ARG A 504 -19.49 21.55 -7.38
C ARG A 504 -18.45 21.48 -6.26
N LEU A 505 -17.84 22.62 -5.93
CA LEU A 505 -16.88 22.76 -4.85
C LEU A 505 -17.56 23.39 -3.63
N THR A 506 -17.76 22.62 -2.57
CA THR A 506 -18.33 23.09 -1.29
C THR A 506 -17.22 23.38 -0.29
N ILE A 507 -17.27 24.56 0.33
CA ILE A 507 -16.28 25.04 1.29
C ILE A 507 -16.98 25.27 2.63
N ASP A 508 -16.76 24.35 3.55
CA ASP A 508 -17.40 24.33 4.87
C ASP A 508 -16.40 24.74 5.95
N PRO A 509 -16.73 25.69 6.85
CA PRO A 509 -15.88 26.01 7.98
C PRO A 509 -15.79 24.85 8.98
N GLU A 510 -14.59 24.58 9.51
CA GLU A 510 -14.43 23.65 10.64
C GLU A 510 -14.91 24.29 11.96
N ARG A 511 -15.22 23.46 12.96
CA ARG A 511 -15.62 23.91 14.31
C ARG A 511 -14.64 24.97 14.84
N GLY A 512 -15.18 26.14 15.19
CA GLY A 512 -14.40 27.30 15.67
C GLY A 512 -14.26 28.42 14.64
N THR A 513 -14.63 28.21 13.38
CA THR A 513 -14.67 29.25 12.34
C THR A 513 -16.12 29.70 12.10
N SER A 514 -16.44 30.96 12.38
CA SER A 514 -17.77 31.54 12.11
C SER A 514 -17.85 32.05 10.67
N ALA A 515 -18.17 31.16 9.73
CA ALA A 515 -18.42 31.51 8.33
C ALA A 515 -19.66 30.76 7.81
N ALA A 516 -20.24 31.25 6.72
CA ALA A 516 -21.24 30.48 5.97
C ALA A 516 -20.54 29.51 5.01
N THR A 517 -21.17 28.36 4.77
CA THR A 517 -20.78 27.45 3.68
C THR A 517 -20.85 28.19 2.35
N GLN A 518 -19.80 28.07 1.54
CA GLN A 518 -19.78 28.57 0.17
C GLN A 518 -19.77 27.42 -0.83
N THR A 519 -20.32 27.66 -2.03
CA THR A 519 -20.32 26.67 -3.11
C THR A 519 -19.95 27.34 -4.42
N VAL A 520 -18.90 26.85 -5.07
CA VAL A 520 -18.48 27.28 -6.41
C VAL A 520 -18.81 26.18 -7.41
N THR A 521 -19.45 26.53 -8.53
CA THR A 521 -19.79 25.57 -9.58
C THR A 521 -19.00 25.87 -10.85
N ALA A 522 -18.44 24.84 -11.48
CA ALA A 522 -17.72 24.94 -12.74
C ALA A 522 -18.18 23.86 -13.73
N ALA A 523 -18.24 24.20 -15.01
CA ALA A 523 -18.42 23.22 -16.07
C ALA A 523 -17.12 22.43 -16.28
N ILE A 524 -17.24 21.14 -16.56
CA ILE A 524 -16.15 20.29 -17.01
C ILE A 524 -16.38 20.05 -18.49
N GLU A 525 -15.51 20.61 -19.34
CA GLU A 525 -15.61 20.43 -20.79
C GLU A 525 -15.22 19.01 -21.22
N PRO A 526 -15.70 18.51 -22.38
CA PRO A 526 -15.28 17.21 -22.93
C PRO A 526 -13.76 17.07 -22.99
N GLY A 527 -13.23 16.02 -22.34
CA GLY A 527 -11.78 15.75 -22.28
C GLY A 527 -10.99 16.67 -21.32
N GLN A 528 -11.64 17.62 -20.63
CA GLN A 528 -10.98 18.47 -19.64
C GLN A 528 -10.67 17.66 -18.39
N ARG A 529 -9.37 17.47 -18.13
CA ARG A 529 -8.89 16.73 -16.96
C ARG A 529 -8.64 17.60 -15.74
N SER A 530 -8.11 18.80 -15.95
CA SER A 530 -7.74 19.73 -14.88
C SER A 530 -8.72 20.91 -14.83
N ILE A 531 -9.29 21.13 -13.66
CA ILE A 531 -10.30 22.15 -13.40
C ILE A 531 -9.78 23.07 -12.28
N PRO A 532 -9.10 24.17 -12.63
CA PRO A 532 -8.62 25.14 -11.66
C PRO A 532 -9.76 26.04 -11.18
N ILE A 533 -9.92 26.14 -9.86
CA ILE A 533 -10.81 27.08 -9.18
C ILE A 533 -9.99 28.24 -8.64
N ALA A 534 -10.28 29.43 -9.17
CA ALA A 534 -9.47 30.61 -8.98
C ALA A 534 -9.62 31.29 -7.61
N GLY A 535 -10.69 31.00 -6.88
CA GLY A 535 -11.06 31.67 -5.63
C GLY A 535 -12.48 31.31 -5.21
N THR A 536 -12.96 31.98 -4.17
CA THR A 536 -14.33 31.89 -3.64
C THR A 536 -15.17 33.10 -4.04
N ASP A 537 -16.50 32.91 -4.10
CA ASP A 537 -17.44 33.96 -4.54
C ASP A 537 -17.60 35.08 -3.51
N ALA A 538 -17.40 34.78 -2.22
CA ALA A 538 -17.41 35.76 -1.14
C ALA A 538 -16.16 35.66 -0.27
N PRO A 539 -15.75 36.77 0.40
CA PRO A 539 -14.63 36.75 1.33
C PRO A 539 -14.83 35.76 2.47
N LEU A 540 -13.80 34.96 2.75
CA LEU A 540 -13.74 34.03 3.88
C LEU A 540 -12.96 34.65 5.07
N PRO A 541 -13.44 34.54 6.32
CA PRO A 541 -12.63 34.91 7.47
C PRO A 541 -11.42 33.95 7.64
N PRO A 542 -10.37 34.37 8.36
CA PRO A 542 -9.27 33.48 8.73
C PRO A 542 -9.77 32.25 9.48
N GLY A 543 -9.30 31.07 9.09
CA GLY A 543 -9.79 29.81 9.66
C GLY A 543 -9.48 28.60 8.81
N ARG A 544 -9.81 27.42 9.33
CA ARG A 544 -9.65 26.14 8.62
C ARG A 544 -10.98 25.71 8.01
N TYR A 545 -10.91 25.25 6.77
CA TYR A 545 -12.06 24.87 5.96
C TYR A 545 -11.88 23.47 5.40
N SER A 546 -12.96 22.69 5.37
CA SER A 546 -13.05 21.50 4.54
C SER A 546 -13.50 21.90 3.13
N VAL A 547 -12.80 21.41 2.12
CA VAL A 547 -13.02 21.71 0.71
C VAL A 547 -13.41 20.41 0.01
N ARG A 548 -14.70 20.26 -0.32
CA ARG A 548 -15.27 19.08 -0.96
C ARG A 548 -15.54 19.36 -2.42
N ALA A 549 -14.93 18.59 -3.31
CA ALA A 549 -15.28 18.55 -4.72
C ALA A 549 -16.24 17.40 -5.00
N GLU A 550 -17.36 17.71 -5.63
CA GLU A 550 -18.33 16.76 -6.16
C GLU A 550 -18.39 16.94 -7.68
N LEU A 551 -17.99 15.90 -8.42
CA LEU A 551 -18.00 15.92 -9.87
C LEU A 551 -19.14 15.04 -10.35
N THR A 552 -20.07 15.61 -11.11
CA THR A 552 -21.21 14.91 -11.69
C THR A 552 -21.03 14.80 -13.21
N PRO A 553 -20.92 13.60 -13.79
CA PRO A 553 -20.81 13.43 -15.24
C PRO A 553 -22.09 13.89 -15.95
N LYS A 554 -22.00 14.46 -17.16
CA LYS A 554 -23.20 14.84 -17.93
C LYS A 554 -24.00 13.61 -18.40
N ALA A 555 -23.33 12.49 -18.65
CA ALA A 555 -23.94 11.26 -19.14
C ALA A 555 -24.20 10.20 -18.04
N GLY A 556 -23.96 10.54 -16.76
CA GLY A 556 -24.16 9.64 -15.62
C GLY A 556 -24.81 10.34 -14.42
N ARG A 557 -25.20 9.58 -13.39
CA ARG A 557 -25.86 10.12 -12.19
C ARG A 557 -25.07 9.96 -10.89
N LEU A 558 -24.00 9.16 -10.90
CA LEU A 558 -23.19 8.94 -9.70
C LEU A 558 -22.11 10.01 -9.61
N PRO A 559 -22.17 10.93 -8.62
CA PRO A 559 -21.12 11.90 -8.45
C PRO A 559 -19.88 11.24 -7.84
N ILE A 560 -18.69 11.67 -8.28
CA ILE A 560 -17.43 11.34 -7.61
C ILE A 560 -17.12 12.45 -6.63
N GLN A 561 -16.87 12.10 -5.37
CA GLN A 561 -16.56 13.06 -4.33
C GLN A 561 -15.14 12.88 -3.80
N VAL A 562 -14.47 14.00 -3.54
CA VAL A 562 -13.18 14.03 -2.84
C VAL A 562 -13.16 15.24 -1.91
N THR A 563 -12.53 15.10 -0.74
CA THR A 563 -12.42 16.18 0.25
C THR A 563 -10.96 16.42 0.61
N THR A 564 -10.58 17.68 0.74
CA THR A 564 -9.30 18.12 1.31
C THR A 564 -9.54 19.26 2.30
N PHE A 565 -8.47 19.82 2.86
CA PHE A 565 -8.55 20.94 3.80
C PHE A 565 -7.67 22.08 3.32
N ALA A 566 -8.11 23.31 3.57
CA ALA A 566 -7.33 24.52 3.35
C ALA A 566 -7.50 25.48 4.52
N THR A 567 -6.49 26.31 4.76
CA THR A 567 -6.51 27.33 5.80
C THR A 567 -6.48 28.69 5.16
N VAL A 568 -7.47 29.53 5.43
CA VAL A 568 -7.41 30.96 5.07
C VAL A 568 -6.49 31.64 6.09
N PRO A 569 -5.42 32.31 5.64
CA PRO A 569 -4.45 32.89 6.55
C PRO A 569 -5.05 34.06 7.35
N ALA A 570 -4.41 34.40 8.47
CA ALA A 570 -4.76 35.59 9.26
C ALA A 570 -4.66 36.86 8.41
N ALA A 571 -5.46 37.89 8.74
CA ALA A 571 -5.49 39.13 7.96
C ALA A 571 -4.12 39.82 7.82
N ALA A 572 -3.25 39.65 8.81
CA ALA A 572 -1.88 40.18 8.83
C ALA A 572 -0.88 39.33 8.02
N ALA A 573 -1.26 38.14 7.54
CA ALA A 573 -0.37 37.32 6.75
C ALA A 573 -0.20 37.88 5.34
N GLU A 574 1.06 37.90 4.90
CA GLU A 574 1.44 38.43 3.59
C GLU A 574 1.72 37.32 2.56
N VAL A 575 1.74 36.04 2.98
CA VAL A 575 1.95 34.85 2.15
C VAL A 575 0.77 33.87 2.33
N GLY A 576 0.35 33.23 1.24
CA GLY A 576 -0.68 32.18 1.26
C GLY A 576 -0.26 30.92 2.04
N THR A 577 -1.23 30.10 2.44
CA THR A 577 -1.00 28.93 3.32
C THR A 577 -0.56 27.66 2.60
N GLY A 578 -0.52 27.69 1.26
CA GLY A 578 -0.16 26.54 0.46
C GLY A 578 0.19 26.91 -0.97
N ALA A 579 0.72 25.94 -1.69
CA ALA A 579 1.22 26.11 -3.05
C ALA A 579 0.36 25.30 -4.02
N LEU A 580 0.01 25.84 -5.19
CA LEU A 580 -0.63 25.08 -6.25
C LEU A 580 0.40 24.67 -7.30
N ALA A 581 0.34 23.41 -7.73
CA ALA A 581 1.27 22.89 -8.72
C ALA A 581 0.74 23.02 -10.15
N LEU A 582 1.67 23.25 -11.07
CA LEU A 582 1.47 23.18 -12.50
C LEU A 582 2.55 22.25 -13.08
N ARG A 583 2.15 21.44 -14.06
CA ARG A 583 3.04 20.55 -14.80
C ARG A 583 3.22 21.03 -16.23
N ARG A 584 4.42 20.81 -16.76
CA ARG A 584 4.69 20.92 -18.20
C ARG A 584 5.44 19.68 -18.67
N GLY A 585 4.97 19.02 -19.72
CA GLY A 585 5.65 17.84 -20.25
C GLY A 585 5.08 17.38 -21.58
N PRO A 586 5.43 16.16 -22.03
CA PRO A 586 5.01 15.64 -23.32
C PRO A 586 3.49 15.67 -23.55
N SER A 587 2.69 15.48 -22.49
CA SER A 587 1.24 15.49 -22.56
C SER A 587 0.59 16.88 -22.55
N THR A 588 1.33 17.94 -22.19
CA THR A 588 0.82 19.32 -22.14
C THR A 588 1.50 20.25 -23.15
N GLY A 589 2.49 19.75 -23.90
CA GLY A 589 3.27 20.54 -24.84
C GLY A 589 4.05 21.66 -24.15
N LEU A 590 3.95 22.87 -24.68
CA LEU A 590 4.67 24.04 -24.16
C LEU A 590 3.95 24.72 -22.98
N ALA A 591 2.70 24.36 -22.71
CA ALA A 591 1.88 24.99 -21.68
C ALA A 591 2.09 24.35 -20.30
N TYR A 592 2.15 25.20 -19.27
CA TYR A 592 1.98 24.76 -17.89
C TYR A 592 0.48 24.60 -17.61
N VAL A 593 0.09 23.42 -17.15
CA VAL A 593 -1.29 23.07 -16.80
C VAL A 593 -1.37 22.80 -15.30
N ALA A 594 -2.33 23.40 -14.62
CA ALA A 594 -2.57 23.16 -13.19
C ALA A 594 -2.80 21.66 -12.92
N THR A 595 -2.30 21.15 -11.80
CA THR A 595 -2.42 19.72 -11.47
C THR A 595 -2.64 19.51 -9.98
N ALA A 596 -3.49 18.54 -9.66
CA ALA A 596 -3.68 18.03 -8.31
C ALA A 596 -3.03 16.65 -8.12
N ASP A 597 -2.49 16.05 -9.18
CA ASP A 597 -1.71 14.82 -9.10
C ASP A 597 -0.26 15.13 -8.65
N PRO A 598 0.18 14.64 -7.48
CA PRO A 598 1.54 14.87 -6.99
C PRO A 598 2.58 13.98 -7.67
N ARG A 599 2.16 13.11 -8.61
CA ARG A 599 3.04 12.21 -9.35
C ARG A 599 3.52 12.90 -10.62
N PHE A 600 4.84 12.86 -10.83
CA PHE A 600 5.51 13.46 -11.97
C PHE A 600 6.46 12.44 -12.61
N ARG A 601 6.59 12.51 -13.92
CA ARG A 601 7.64 11.81 -14.66
C ARG A 601 8.88 12.70 -14.75
N ARG A 602 10.05 12.09 -14.89
CA ARG A 602 11.33 12.81 -15.09
C ARG A 602 11.33 13.72 -16.33
N THR A 603 10.49 13.44 -17.33
CA THR A 603 10.35 14.26 -18.54
C THR A 603 9.49 15.51 -18.33
N GLU A 604 8.88 15.66 -17.15
CA GLU A 604 8.04 16.81 -16.80
C GLU A 604 8.86 17.89 -16.07
N ARG A 605 8.31 19.11 -16.06
CA ARG A 605 8.74 20.20 -15.20
C ARG A 605 7.65 20.49 -14.19
N LEU A 606 8.08 20.77 -12.97
CA LEU A 606 7.22 21.23 -11.90
C LEU A 606 7.34 22.75 -11.79
N ARG A 607 6.18 23.41 -11.74
CA ARG A 607 6.05 24.79 -11.29
C ARG A 607 5.12 24.83 -10.10
N VAL A 608 5.48 25.62 -9.10
CA VAL A 608 4.67 25.84 -7.91
C VAL A 608 4.38 27.32 -7.78
N GLU A 609 3.11 27.67 -7.59
CA GLU A 609 2.64 29.05 -7.43
C GLU A 609 2.12 29.29 -6.03
N VAL A 610 2.64 30.33 -5.37
CA VAL A 610 2.28 30.74 -4.01
C VAL A 610 1.69 32.16 -4.05
N PRO A 611 0.48 32.38 -3.51
CA PRO A 611 -0.11 33.72 -3.42
C PRO A 611 0.68 34.67 -2.51
N LEU A 612 0.99 35.87 -3.01
CA LEU A 612 1.59 36.97 -2.24
C LEU A 612 0.57 38.10 -2.04
N MET A 613 0.42 38.58 -0.80
CA MET A 613 -0.53 39.65 -0.43
C MET A 613 0.15 41.00 -0.22
N ALA A 614 1.48 41.05 -0.42
CA ALA A 614 2.25 42.26 -0.41
C ALA A 614 3.40 42.16 -1.43
N GLU A 615 3.85 43.32 -1.91
CA GLU A 615 5.00 43.42 -2.81
C GLU A 615 6.33 43.43 -2.04
N GLY A 616 7.45 43.38 -2.77
CA GLY A 616 8.80 43.49 -2.21
C GLY A 616 9.43 42.18 -1.74
N TYR A 617 8.80 41.02 -2.01
CA TYR A 617 9.39 39.72 -1.71
C TYR A 617 10.52 39.36 -2.68
N THR A 618 11.69 39.09 -2.11
CA THR A 618 12.75 38.33 -2.80
C THR A 618 12.61 36.86 -2.43
N GLY A 619 13.19 35.95 -3.21
CA GLY A 619 13.04 34.54 -2.90
C GLY A 619 14.01 33.63 -3.61
N SER A 620 14.00 32.37 -3.18
CA SER A 620 14.73 31.27 -3.80
C SER A 620 13.86 30.02 -3.82
N ALA A 621 14.15 29.13 -4.75
CA ALA A 621 13.52 27.82 -4.81
C ALA A 621 14.59 26.75 -4.78
N ARG A 622 14.31 25.62 -4.13
CA ARG A 622 15.20 24.45 -4.10
C ARG A 622 14.40 23.18 -3.93
N LEU A 623 14.99 22.07 -4.36
CA LEU A 623 14.43 20.75 -4.14
C LEU A 623 15.12 20.10 -2.93
N LEU A 624 14.36 19.38 -2.13
CA LEU A 624 14.82 18.68 -0.93
C LEU A 624 14.55 17.18 -1.06
N THR A 625 15.40 16.36 -0.44
CA THR A 625 15.13 14.94 -0.21
C THR A 625 14.00 14.75 0.80
N ARG A 626 13.55 13.50 0.98
CA ARG A 626 12.58 13.12 2.02
C ARG A 626 13.02 13.51 3.44
N GLU A 627 14.32 13.57 3.67
CA GLU A 627 14.95 13.94 4.95
C GLU A 627 15.09 15.46 5.12
N GLY A 628 14.75 16.24 4.09
CA GLY A 628 14.90 17.71 4.08
C GLY A 628 16.28 18.20 3.65
N GLN A 629 17.12 17.34 3.06
CA GLN A 629 18.45 17.75 2.56
C GLN A 629 18.33 18.41 1.19
N PRO A 630 18.95 19.58 0.94
CA PRO A 630 18.87 20.24 -0.35
C PRO A 630 19.60 19.45 -1.44
N LEU A 631 18.94 19.30 -2.60
CA LEU A 631 19.51 18.71 -3.80
C LEU A 631 20.18 19.79 -4.64
N ALA A 632 21.32 19.45 -5.24
CA ALA A 632 22.07 20.32 -6.15
C ALA A 632 21.42 20.40 -7.54
N LEU A 633 20.15 20.79 -7.57
CA LEU A 633 19.35 20.94 -8.78
C LEU A 633 18.97 22.40 -8.97
N ALA A 634 19.19 22.94 -10.18
CA ALA A 634 18.83 24.31 -10.50
C ALA A 634 17.30 24.47 -10.49
N ALA A 635 16.81 25.17 -9.46
CA ALA A 635 15.44 25.65 -9.38
C ALA A 635 15.45 27.19 -9.46
N THR A 636 14.50 27.75 -10.20
CA THR A 636 14.41 29.19 -10.41
C THR A 636 13.25 29.75 -9.60
N TYR A 637 13.46 30.93 -9.01
CA TYR A 637 12.42 31.75 -8.42
C TYR A 637 12.12 32.95 -9.32
N SER A 638 10.84 33.27 -9.49
CA SER A 638 10.37 34.49 -10.12
C SER A 638 9.04 34.93 -9.53
N THR A 639 8.60 36.15 -9.83
CA THR A 639 7.24 36.62 -9.51
C THR A 639 6.46 36.85 -10.80
N ARG A 640 5.15 36.63 -10.77
CA ARG A 640 4.23 36.99 -11.85
C ARG A 640 2.98 37.63 -11.29
N VAL A 641 2.33 38.47 -12.09
CA VAL A 641 1.00 39.00 -11.77
C VAL A 641 -0.03 38.21 -12.58
N ASP A 642 -1.06 37.68 -11.91
CA ASP A 642 -2.27 37.18 -12.55
C ASP A 642 -3.19 38.39 -12.76
N GLU A 643 -3.07 39.06 -13.91
CA GLU A 643 -3.78 40.30 -14.24
C GLU A 643 -5.30 40.14 -14.14
N ALA A 644 -5.82 38.97 -14.52
CA ALA A 644 -7.24 38.66 -14.45
C ALA A 644 -7.79 38.66 -13.00
N LYS A 645 -6.91 38.55 -11.99
CA LYS A 645 -7.28 38.37 -10.59
C LYS A 645 -6.61 39.37 -9.65
N ALA A 646 -5.87 40.34 -10.20
CA ALA A 646 -5.06 41.29 -9.45
C ALA A 646 -4.22 40.63 -8.33
N GLN A 647 -3.68 39.43 -8.59
CA GLN A 647 -2.99 38.60 -7.61
C GLN A 647 -1.53 38.39 -8.01
N THR A 648 -0.60 38.80 -7.16
CA THR A 648 0.83 38.49 -7.33
C THR A 648 1.12 37.08 -6.84
N LEU A 649 1.89 36.32 -7.63
CA LEU A 649 2.29 34.95 -7.34
C LEU A 649 3.81 34.84 -7.30
N ALA A 650 4.34 34.27 -6.23
CA ALA A 650 5.68 33.71 -6.21
C ALA A 650 5.67 32.39 -6.99
N VAL A 651 6.65 32.22 -7.88
CA VAL A 651 6.77 31.09 -8.79
C VAL A 651 8.10 30.41 -8.56
N GLY A 652 8.06 29.16 -8.10
CA GLY A 652 9.22 28.27 -8.15
C GLY A 652 9.10 27.32 -9.33
N ASP A 653 10.17 27.12 -10.09
CA ASP A 653 10.17 26.26 -11.28
C ASP A 653 11.43 25.37 -11.31
N VAL A 654 11.26 24.09 -11.61
CA VAL A 654 12.34 23.10 -11.62
C VAL A 654 12.15 22.03 -12.70
N THR A 655 13.25 21.56 -13.28
CA THR A 655 13.29 20.40 -14.18
C THR A 655 13.47 19.11 -13.39
N LEU A 656 12.71 18.05 -13.70
CA LEU A 656 12.73 16.81 -12.92
C LEU A 656 13.63 15.72 -13.55
N ALA A 657 14.24 16.00 -14.71
CA ALA A 657 15.04 15.04 -15.47
C ALA A 657 16.14 14.29 -14.69
N PRO A 658 16.90 14.93 -13.76
CA PRO A 658 17.98 14.25 -13.05
C PRO A 658 17.52 13.53 -11.76
N LEU A 659 16.22 13.54 -11.45
CA LEU A 659 15.71 12.89 -10.25
C LEU A 659 15.45 11.40 -10.48
N ALA A 660 15.77 10.59 -9.47
CA ALA A 660 15.39 9.18 -9.42
C ALA A 660 13.91 9.05 -9.01
N THR A 661 13.31 7.87 -9.24
CA THR A 661 11.98 7.53 -8.70
C THR A 661 12.04 7.60 -7.17
N GLY A 662 11.13 8.35 -6.55
CA GLY A 662 11.18 8.65 -5.10
C GLY A 662 10.29 9.82 -4.70
N GLU A 663 10.29 10.15 -3.41
CA GLU A 663 9.54 11.31 -2.87
C GLU A 663 10.49 12.46 -2.57
N TYR A 664 10.06 13.67 -2.93
CA TYR A 664 10.84 14.90 -2.80
C TYR A 664 9.94 16.03 -2.29
N VAL A 665 10.57 17.07 -1.77
CA VAL A 665 9.87 18.31 -1.37
C VAL A 665 10.46 19.47 -2.15
N PHE A 666 9.61 20.23 -2.81
CA PHE A 666 9.98 21.48 -3.44
C PHE A 666 9.72 22.63 -2.49
N GLU A 667 10.76 23.39 -2.15
CA GLU A 667 10.72 24.47 -1.18
C GLU A 667 10.87 25.81 -1.90
N VAL A 668 9.97 26.75 -1.60
CA VAL A 668 10.04 28.16 -1.99
C VAL A 668 10.24 28.98 -0.73
N SER A 669 11.38 29.65 -0.63
CA SER A 669 11.73 30.55 0.48
C SER A 669 11.52 31.99 0.04
N LEU A 670 10.70 32.73 0.78
CA LEU A 670 10.30 34.11 0.50
C LEU A 670 10.82 35.02 1.61
N VAL A 671 11.55 36.08 1.25
CA VAL A 671 12.20 37.00 2.19
C VAL A 671 11.74 38.43 1.94
N LYS A 672 11.27 39.06 3.01
CA LYS A 672 10.90 40.48 3.05
C LYS A 672 11.19 41.07 4.42
N ASP A 673 11.80 42.25 4.48
CA ASP A 673 12.15 42.96 5.72
C ASP A 673 12.90 42.09 6.75
N GLY A 674 13.77 41.19 6.27
CA GLY A 674 14.54 40.24 7.10
C GLY A 674 13.74 39.05 7.64
N LYS A 675 12.42 38.96 7.38
CA LYS A 675 11.57 37.81 7.73
C LYS A 675 11.54 36.81 6.57
N THR A 676 11.69 35.53 6.89
CA THR A 676 11.66 34.43 5.92
C THR A 676 10.40 33.58 6.12
N GLU A 677 9.62 33.44 5.06
CA GLU A 677 8.45 32.56 4.97
C GLU A 677 8.78 31.40 4.04
N VAL A 678 8.50 30.17 4.47
CA VAL A 678 8.83 28.95 3.71
C VAL A 678 7.57 28.22 3.33
N VAL A 679 7.39 27.98 2.03
CA VAL A 679 6.28 27.20 1.49
C VAL A 679 6.83 25.97 0.79
N THR A 680 6.30 24.80 1.16
CA THR A 680 6.76 23.50 0.66
C THR A 680 5.66 22.77 -0.10
N TYR A 681 6.02 22.08 -1.17
CA TYR A 681 5.15 21.22 -1.97
C TYR A 681 5.76 19.82 -2.09
N GLY A 682 5.04 18.78 -1.67
CA GLY A 682 5.48 17.40 -1.84
C GLY A 682 5.25 16.91 -3.26
N LEU A 683 6.16 16.10 -3.78
CA LEU A 683 6.01 15.43 -5.08
C LEU A 683 6.59 14.01 -5.04
N ARG A 684 6.12 13.18 -5.97
CA ARG A 684 6.67 11.84 -6.21
C ARG A 684 7.08 11.70 -7.67
N ILE A 685 8.32 11.26 -7.89
CA ILE A 685 8.77 10.85 -9.22
C ILE A 685 8.34 9.41 -9.45
N ILE A 686 7.64 9.18 -10.56
CA ILE A 686 7.22 7.86 -11.05
C ILE A 686 8.01 7.50 -12.32
N PRO A 687 8.15 6.20 -12.64
CA PRO A 687 8.85 5.73 -13.85
C PRO A 687 8.34 6.34 -15.16
#